data_AF-A0A1V5PXY7-F1
#
_entry.id   AF-A0A1V5PXY7-F1
#
_cell.length_a   1.000
_cell.length_b   1.000
_cell.length_c   1.000
_cell.angle_alpha   90.00
_cell.angle_beta   90.00
_cell.angle_gamma   90.00
#
_symmetry.space_group_name_H-M   'P 1'
#
loop_
_entity.id
_entity.type
_entity.pdbx_description
1 polymer ?
#
loop_
_entity_poly.entity_id
_entity_poly.type
_entity_poly.pdbx_seq_one_letter_code
_entity_poly.pdbx_strand_id
1 'polypeptide(L)'
;MNTENDVQVDAFHQVTTFRSLWTQVMSMMGVMALAALVFSSAGVMLYTNSAERATWKGRQGEAVKAAADVVTAFLENTRATLVWIDILGEDEFREKPDILRQVLEINPTLLEIVCLDADGQVTSSAALDSAVLANLITIRQSRWFLEAKSGSLHQSRIQLTEEGQPYLILSQPANEGGVIAARVSMDILWRLIDEIQVGEHSLSYVVNERGYLLAHSNRELVLQVTSLAGRPELLQALQSPDGTWFGSFVNIEGVPVVGTSYRIPNSNWLVFVELPQSEAYILTKRALWVLVGGTFVFLVVANFIAAAYLRKTILRPMFRLYQGVVRIGKGDLSYRIALAGRNEISQVAEAFDDMAQKLQNREEQLLAQSQNLAEEIEERKGIETALRASEERYRGIVKDQTELICRWLPDGTLTFVNEAYCRYFGKTYAELVGHSFVPLIPPEDQEVVSEVVTTPDPENPIVSAEHSVISADGSLRWQQWTDRAIFDASGNVVEFQSVGRDITEKRLAEIALKELNASLEERIAERTVELSRVAEELRWEVDERMRAEAQLQASLREKEVLLREIHHRVKNNLQIVSSLLSLQARQVTDATGLAMLQDSQNRLRSMALIHEKLHQSVEIARVDFGDYIRSLIASLMASYSGATASVSVVIEVAPDIHLDIDTAVPCGLIINELISNALKHAFADGRSGTLWTSVNRTANQELELVVRDNGVGLPPDMQSLTTKSLGLRLVNTLVRQIKGTLEMNNVEGAMFRVVFPYTYAGEP
;
A
#
# COMPACT_ATOMS: atom_id res chain seq x y z
N MET A 1 1.06 -79.30 -30.02
CA MET A 1 0.09 -78.19 -30.21
C MET A 1 -0.53 -77.85 -28.86
N ASN A 2 -0.05 -76.77 -28.22
CA ASN A 2 -0.78 -75.98 -27.20
C ASN A 2 0.08 -74.84 -26.61
N THR A 3 1.41 -74.89 -26.78
CA THR A 3 2.37 -73.94 -26.17
C THR A 3 2.36 -72.52 -26.74
N GLU A 4 1.75 -72.26 -27.89
CA GLU A 4 1.71 -70.91 -28.48
C GLU A 4 0.58 -70.03 -27.92
N ASN A 5 -0.52 -70.61 -27.42
CA ASN A 5 -1.64 -69.81 -26.88
C ASN A 5 -1.33 -69.25 -25.48
N ASP A 6 -0.66 -69.99 -24.60
CA ASP A 6 -0.34 -69.52 -23.24
C ASP A 6 0.58 -68.27 -23.26
N VAL A 7 1.52 -68.22 -24.20
CA VAL A 7 2.47 -67.09 -24.32
C VAL A 7 1.78 -65.78 -24.75
N GLN A 8 0.65 -65.85 -25.46
CA GLN A 8 -0.13 -64.67 -25.85
C GLN A 8 -1.03 -64.15 -24.71
N VAL A 9 -1.59 -65.03 -23.89
CA VAL A 9 -2.47 -64.64 -22.76
C VAL A 9 -1.67 -63.93 -21.68
N ASP A 10 -0.49 -64.44 -21.33
CA ASP A 10 0.36 -63.88 -20.26
C ASP A 10 0.90 -62.48 -20.64
N ALA A 11 1.26 -62.27 -21.91
CA ALA A 11 1.64 -60.97 -22.44
C ALA A 11 0.50 -59.92 -22.34
N PHE A 12 -0.76 -60.34 -22.52
CA PHE A 12 -1.91 -59.45 -22.43
C PHE A 12 -2.21 -59.06 -20.97
N HIS A 13 -2.12 -60.00 -20.03
CA HIS A 13 -2.29 -59.71 -18.60
C HIS A 13 -1.18 -58.80 -18.04
N GLN A 14 0.07 -58.95 -18.48
CA GLN A 14 1.17 -58.14 -17.94
C GLN A 14 1.25 -56.71 -18.53
N VAL A 15 0.68 -56.46 -19.72
CA VAL A 15 0.44 -55.08 -20.20
C VAL A 15 -0.65 -54.38 -19.38
N THR A 16 -1.65 -55.11 -18.87
CA THR A 16 -2.70 -54.52 -18.02
C THR A 16 -2.22 -54.13 -16.62
N THR A 17 -1.30 -54.90 -16.00
CA THR A 17 -0.73 -54.55 -14.69
C THR A 17 0.18 -53.32 -14.75
N PHE A 18 0.96 -53.13 -15.83
CA PHE A 18 1.76 -51.91 -16.01
C PHE A 18 0.89 -50.66 -16.23
N ARG A 19 -0.24 -50.79 -16.94
CA ARG A 19 -1.25 -49.71 -17.04
C ARG A 19 -1.85 -49.36 -15.69
N SER A 20 -2.15 -50.38 -14.86
CA SER A 20 -2.66 -50.23 -13.50
C SER A 20 -1.71 -49.45 -12.58
N LEU A 21 -0.41 -49.76 -12.62
CA LEU A 21 0.58 -49.08 -11.77
C LEU A 21 0.77 -47.61 -12.20
N TRP A 22 0.73 -47.31 -13.50
CA TRP A 22 0.72 -45.92 -13.98
C TRP A 22 -0.54 -45.16 -13.53
N THR A 23 -1.74 -45.74 -13.65
CA THR A 23 -2.96 -45.05 -13.19
C THR A 23 -3.00 -44.86 -11.67
N GLN A 24 -2.44 -45.79 -10.88
CA GLN A 24 -2.28 -45.65 -9.43
C GLN A 24 -1.34 -44.51 -9.04
N VAL A 25 -0.17 -44.39 -9.69
CA VAL A 25 0.77 -43.29 -9.39
C VAL A 25 0.17 -41.94 -9.82
N MET A 26 -0.48 -41.88 -10.99
CA MET A 26 -1.13 -40.66 -11.48
C MET A 26 -2.30 -40.23 -10.59
N SER A 27 -3.12 -41.16 -10.09
CA SER A 27 -4.21 -40.83 -9.17
C SER A 27 -3.68 -40.38 -7.81
N MET A 28 -2.63 -41.02 -7.28
CA MET A 28 -1.96 -40.61 -6.04
C MET A 28 -1.38 -39.19 -6.16
N MET A 29 -0.71 -38.87 -7.28
CA MET A 29 -0.21 -37.51 -7.55
C MET A 29 -1.34 -36.50 -7.70
N GLY A 30 -2.45 -36.85 -8.36
CA GLY A 30 -3.64 -36.00 -8.45
C GLY A 30 -4.28 -35.72 -7.09
N VAL A 31 -4.38 -36.72 -6.21
CA VAL A 31 -4.89 -36.57 -4.84
C VAL A 31 -3.95 -35.69 -4.00
N MET A 32 -2.63 -35.88 -4.09
CA MET A 32 -1.67 -35.02 -3.40
C MET A 32 -1.71 -33.56 -3.89
N ALA A 33 -1.83 -33.33 -5.20
CA ALA A 33 -1.98 -31.99 -5.77
C ALA A 33 -3.29 -31.33 -5.32
N LEU A 34 -4.40 -32.07 -5.28
CA LEU A 34 -5.68 -31.58 -4.77
C LEU A 34 -5.61 -31.24 -3.28
N ALA A 35 -4.99 -32.11 -2.46
CA ALA A 35 -4.79 -31.84 -1.04
C ALA A 35 -3.90 -30.61 -0.80
N ALA A 36 -2.82 -30.45 -1.58
CA ALA A 36 -1.97 -29.26 -1.53
C ALA A 36 -2.74 -27.99 -1.92
N LEU A 37 -3.58 -28.03 -2.96
CA LEU A 37 -4.43 -26.90 -3.35
C LEU A 37 -5.44 -26.53 -2.25
N VAL A 38 -6.11 -27.51 -1.64
CA VAL A 38 -7.07 -27.27 -0.55
C VAL A 38 -6.35 -26.65 0.65
N PHE A 39 -5.20 -27.19 1.05
CA PHE A 39 -4.43 -26.70 2.18
C PHE A 39 -3.86 -25.29 1.93
N SER A 40 -3.31 -25.02 0.74
CA SER A 40 -2.82 -23.69 0.37
C SER A 40 -3.96 -22.67 0.26
N SER A 41 -5.10 -23.05 -0.32
CA SER A 41 -6.28 -22.17 -0.43
C SER A 41 -6.85 -21.83 0.95
N ALA A 42 -6.93 -22.81 1.86
CA ALA A 42 -7.33 -22.58 3.24
C ALA A 42 -6.34 -21.68 3.99
N GLY A 43 -5.03 -21.91 3.82
CA GLY A 43 -3.98 -21.08 4.42
C GLY A 43 -4.03 -19.63 3.93
N VAL A 44 -4.14 -19.40 2.62
CA VAL A 44 -4.30 -18.07 2.02
C VAL A 44 -5.58 -17.40 2.52
N MET A 45 -6.72 -18.11 2.53
CA MET A 45 -8.00 -17.56 3.00
C MET A 45 -7.98 -17.17 4.48
N LEU A 46 -7.32 -17.95 5.34
CA LEU A 46 -7.13 -17.62 6.75
C LEU A 46 -6.21 -16.39 6.90
N TYR A 47 -5.10 -16.35 6.15
CA TYR A 47 -4.17 -15.23 6.16
C TYR A 47 -4.84 -13.93 5.69
N THR A 48 -5.51 -13.93 4.53
CA THR A 48 -6.18 -12.73 4.00
C THR A 48 -7.25 -12.22 4.95
N ASN A 49 -8.12 -13.09 5.46
CA ASN A 49 -9.17 -12.70 6.42
C ASN A 49 -8.55 -12.10 7.72
N SER A 50 -7.40 -12.61 8.18
CA SER A 50 -6.70 -12.03 9.34
C SER A 50 -6.09 -10.66 9.04
N ALA A 51 -5.40 -10.52 7.89
CA ALA A 51 -4.76 -9.28 7.47
C ALA A 51 -5.79 -8.19 7.16
N GLU A 52 -6.86 -8.53 6.44
CA GLU A 52 -7.98 -7.63 6.14
C GLU A 52 -8.60 -7.03 7.40
N ARG A 53 -8.86 -7.84 8.44
CA ARG A 53 -9.41 -7.33 9.70
C ARG A 53 -8.51 -6.27 10.34
N ALA A 54 -7.19 -6.45 10.29
CA ALA A 54 -6.25 -5.44 10.79
C ALA A 54 -6.27 -4.17 9.93
N THR A 55 -6.22 -4.31 8.60
CA THR A 55 -6.22 -3.16 7.67
C THR A 55 -7.53 -2.37 7.68
N TRP A 56 -8.66 -3.05 7.83
CA TRP A 56 -9.98 -2.41 7.96
C TRP A 56 -10.17 -1.73 9.31
N LYS A 57 -9.69 -2.34 10.41
CA LYS A 57 -9.70 -1.69 11.73
C LYS A 57 -8.93 -0.36 11.74
N GLY A 58 -7.83 -0.27 10.99
CA GLY A 58 -7.09 0.98 10.78
C GLY A 58 -7.91 2.01 9.99
N ARG A 59 -8.22 1.70 8.72
CA ARG A 59 -8.88 2.66 7.80
C ARG A 59 -10.27 3.11 8.27
N GLN A 60 -11.09 2.20 8.81
CA GLN A 60 -12.38 2.60 9.37
C GLN A 60 -12.21 3.36 10.70
N GLY A 61 -11.18 3.06 11.49
CA GLY A 61 -10.84 3.78 12.71
C GLY A 61 -10.57 5.27 12.47
N GLU A 62 -9.86 5.61 11.39
CA GLU A 62 -9.66 7.00 10.97
C GLU A 62 -10.98 7.66 10.56
N ALA A 63 -11.80 6.97 9.76
CA ALA A 63 -13.05 7.52 9.25
C ALA A 63 -14.11 7.75 10.34
N VAL A 64 -14.27 6.83 11.29
CA VAL A 64 -15.19 7.04 12.44
C VAL A 64 -14.67 8.09 13.42
N LYS A 65 -13.35 8.28 13.50
CA LYS A 65 -12.78 9.39 14.27
C LYS A 65 -13.08 10.73 13.60
N ALA A 66 -12.83 10.87 12.29
CA ALA A 66 -13.22 12.07 11.54
C ALA A 66 -14.72 12.36 11.66
N ALA A 67 -15.56 11.31 11.67
CA ALA A 67 -16.98 11.42 11.92
C ALA A 67 -17.30 11.93 13.34
N ALA A 68 -16.63 11.41 14.37
CA ALA A 68 -16.76 11.89 15.73
C ALA A 68 -16.28 13.34 15.87
N ASP A 69 -15.20 13.75 15.20
CA ASP A 69 -14.68 15.11 15.21
C ASP A 69 -15.72 16.10 14.63
N VAL A 70 -16.40 15.75 13.54
CA VAL A 70 -17.50 16.55 12.95
C VAL A 70 -18.67 16.71 13.93
N VAL A 71 -19.10 15.63 14.59
CA VAL A 71 -20.20 15.70 15.58
C VAL A 71 -19.77 16.44 16.86
N THR A 72 -18.48 16.33 17.24
CA THR A 72 -17.89 17.09 18.35
C THR A 72 -17.96 18.58 18.08
N ALA A 73 -17.49 19.02 16.90
CA ALA A 73 -17.53 20.43 16.50
C ALA A 73 -18.97 21.00 16.48
N PHE A 74 -19.96 20.21 16.04
CA PHE A 74 -21.38 20.59 16.11
C PHE A 74 -21.85 20.81 17.56
N LEU A 75 -21.55 19.87 18.46
CA LEU A 75 -21.92 19.96 19.88
C LEU A 75 -21.20 21.10 20.59
N GLU A 76 -19.91 21.30 20.34
CA GLU A 76 -19.10 22.31 21.01
C GLU A 76 -19.42 23.72 20.53
N ASN A 77 -19.67 23.94 19.23
CA ASN A 77 -20.18 25.23 18.72
C ASN A 77 -21.55 25.59 19.34
N THR A 78 -22.45 24.60 19.43
CA THR A 78 -23.76 24.78 20.08
C THR A 78 -23.60 25.13 21.55
N ARG A 79 -22.76 24.39 22.30
CA ARG A 79 -22.49 24.64 23.73
C ARG A 79 -21.81 25.99 23.95
N ALA A 80 -20.82 26.35 23.12
CA ALA A 80 -20.13 27.63 23.19
C ALA A 80 -21.10 28.81 23.03
N THR A 81 -22.08 28.69 22.11
CA THR A 81 -23.15 29.70 21.96
C THR A 81 -23.94 29.89 23.26
N LEU A 82 -24.31 28.81 23.95
CA LEU A 82 -25.03 28.89 25.23
C LEU A 82 -24.16 29.45 26.37
N VAL A 83 -22.85 29.15 26.38
CA VAL A 83 -21.89 29.71 27.35
C VAL A 83 -21.69 31.21 27.11
N TRP A 84 -21.66 31.68 25.85
CA TRP A 84 -21.62 33.12 25.55
C TRP A 84 -22.86 33.86 26.05
N ILE A 85 -24.03 33.22 26.00
CA ILE A 85 -25.28 33.76 26.56
C ILE A 85 -25.20 33.82 28.09
N ASP A 86 -24.71 32.78 28.76
CA ASP A 86 -24.47 32.82 30.22
C ASP A 86 -23.49 33.93 30.64
N ILE A 87 -22.45 34.16 29.84
CA ILE A 87 -21.43 35.19 30.09
C ILE A 87 -22.05 36.58 30.06
N LEU A 88 -22.76 36.94 28.98
CA LEU A 88 -23.40 38.26 28.81
C LEU A 88 -24.32 38.60 29.99
N GLY A 89 -25.01 37.58 30.52
CA GLY A 89 -25.71 37.65 31.79
C GLY A 89 -27.13 38.19 31.68
N GLU A 90 -27.94 37.82 32.67
CA GLU A 90 -29.39 37.90 32.57
C GLU A 90 -29.94 39.33 32.49
N ASP A 91 -29.28 40.29 33.14
CA ASP A 91 -29.66 41.71 33.14
C ASP A 91 -29.62 42.33 31.73
N GLU A 92 -28.59 42.00 30.92
CA GLU A 92 -28.39 42.62 29.60
C GLU A 92 -29.47 42.16 28.59
N PHE A 93 -29.96 40.92 28.73
CA PHE A 93 -31.09 40.42 27.94
C PHE A 93 -32.46 40.92 28.42
N ARG A 94 -32.61 41.22 29.72
CA ARG A 94 -33.83 41.88 30.23
C ARG A 94 -33.96 43.31 29.68
N GLU A 95 -32.85 44.03 29.52
CA GLU A 95 -32.85 45.36 28.91
C GLU A 95 -33.00 45.33 27.38
N LYS A 96 -32.47 44.31 26.69
CA LYS A 96 -32.48 44.21 25.22
C LYS A 96 -32.89 42.81 24.72
N PRO A 97 -34.19 42.50 24.69
CA PRO A 97 -34.71 41.18 24.28
C PRO A 97 -34.31 40.75 22.85
N ASP A 98 -34.14 41.71 21.94
CA ASP A 98 -33.82 41.46 20.52
C ASP A 98 -32.46 40.78 20.31
N ILE A 99 -31.54 40.86 21.28
CA ILE A 99 -30.19 40.25 21.16
C ILE A 99 -30.30 38.73 21.04
N LEU A 100 -31.14 38.06 21.84
CA LEU A 100 -31.33 36.61 21.75
C LEU A 100 -31.90 36.20 20.38
N ARG A 101 -32.77 37.02 19.80
CA ARG A 101 -33.30 36.79 18.45
C ARG A 101 -32.22 36.92 17.38
N GLN A 102 -31.35 37.93 17.47
CA GLN A 102 -30.21 38.08 16.56
C GLN A 102 -29.21 36.93 16.67
N VAL A 103 -28.98 36.38 17.88
CA VAL A 103 -28.14 35.19 18.08
C VAL A 103 -28.74 33.96 17.38
N LEU A 104 -30.06 33.77 17.44
CA LEU A 104 -30.75 32.71 16.70
C LEU A 104 -30.67 32.91 15.18
N GLU A 105 -30.87 34.14 14.68
CA GLU A 105 -30.78 34.47 13.25
C GLU A 105 -29.36 34.26 12.68
N ILE A 106 -28.33 34.41 13.51
CA ILE A 106 -26.92 34.14 13.14
C ILE A 106 -26.57 32.64 13.28
N ASN A 107 -27.20 31.92 14.21
CA ASN A 107 -26.95 30.49 14.45
C ASN A 107 -28.21 29.62 14.24
N PRO A 108 -28.54 29.25 12.99
CA PRO A 108 -29.74 28.48 12.65
C PRO A 108 -29.72 27.01 13.12
N THR A 109 -28.70 26.56 13.87
CA THR A 109 -28.80 25.28 14.62
C THR A 109 -29.74 25.41 15.81
N LEU A 110 -29.95 26.62 16.33
CA LEU A 110 -30.81 26.90 17.47
C LEU A 110 -32.17 27.40 16.97
N LEU A 111 -33.24 26.74 17.41
CA LEU A 111 -34.63 27.08 17.10
C LEU A 111 -35.24 27.97 18.19
N GLU A 112 -34.86 27.73 19.45
CA GLU A 112 -35.34 28.46 20.63
C GLU A 112 -34.27 28.48 21.71
N ILE A 113 -34.16 29.58 22.46
CA ILE A 113 -33.32 29.72 23.65
C ILE A 113 -34.16 30.32 24.77
N VAL A 114 -34.00 29.80 25.99
CA VAL A 114 -34.68 30.23 27.20
C VAL A 114 -33.67 30.33 28.34
N CYS A 115 -33.60 31.51 28.96
CA CYS A 115 -32.91 31.72 30.23
C CYS A 115 -33.93 31.63 31.37
N LEU A 116 -33.54 30.96 32.44
CA LEU A 116 -34.36 30.72 33.62
C LEU A 116 -33.62 31.15 34.88
N ASP A 117 -34.34 31.77 35.81
CA ASP A 117 -33.82 32.01 37.16
C ASP A 117 -33.71 30.71 37.97
N ALA A 118 -33.15 30.81 39.18
CA ALA A 118 -33.01 29.68 40.09
C ALA A 118 -34.36 29.06 40.50
N ASP A 119 -35.47 29.78 40.39
CA ASP A 119 -36.83 29.27 40.64
C ASP A 119 -37.50 28.72 39.37
N GLY A 120 -36.83 28.73 38.22
CA GLY A 120 -37.36 28.23 36.95
C GLY A 120 -38.45 29.11 36.35
N GLN A 121 -38.44 30.42 36.60
CA GLN A 121 -39.19 31.41 35.82
C GLN A 121 -38.41 31.80 34.57
N VAL A 122 -39.11 32.07 33.48
CA VAL A 122 -38.50 32.62 32.25
C VAL A 122 -38.13 34.08 32.46
N THR A 123 -36.83 34.37 32.34
CA THR A 123 -36.27 35.72 32.51
C THR A 123 -35.99 36.39 31.18
N SER A 124 -35.58 35.60 30.17
CA SER A 124 -35.52 36.00 28.77
C SER A 124 -35.66 34.78 27.86
N SER A 125 -36.21 34.97 26.66
CA SER A 125 -36.37 33.89 25.67
C SER A 125 -36.52 34.44 24.26
N ALA A 126 -36.06 33.68 23.27
CA ALA A 126 -36.35 33.92 21.86
C ALA A 126 -36.58 32.59 21.12
N ALA A 127 -37.35 32.64 20.04
CA ALA A 127 -37.58 31.52 19.12
C ALA A 127 -37.63 32.01 17.67
N LEU A 128 -37.20 31.17 16.72
CA LEU A 128 -37.37 31.38 15.27
C LEU A 128 -38.74 30.92 14.78
N ASP A 129 -39.27 29.86 15.40
CA ASP A 129 -40.55 29.22 15.17
C ASP A 129 -41.45 29.34 16.43
N SER A 130 -42.09 28.27 16.90
CA SER A 130 -42.91 28.31 18.13
C SER A 130 -42.04 28.28 19.40
N ALA A 131 -42.35 29.13 20.37
CA ALA A 131 -41.72 29.07 21.68
C ALA A 131 -42.30 27.88 22.48
N VAL A 132 -41.62 26.73 22.47
CA VAL A 132 -42.04 25.47 23.11
C VAL A 132 -41.54 25.40 24.55
N LEU A 133 -40.28 25.76 24.77
CA LEU A 133 -39.65 25.75 26.09
C LEU A 133 -40.16 26.89 26.97
N ALA A 134 -40.28 28.11 26.43
CA ALA A 134 -40.69 29.27 27.23
C ALA A 134 -42.15 29.19 27.70
N ASN A 135 -43.02 28.56 26.90
CA ASN A 135 -44.43 28.36 27.22
C ASN A 135 -44.71 27.06 28.02
N LEU A 136 -43.66 26.31 28.40
CA LEU A 136 -43.81 25.01 29.04
C LEU A 136 -44.23 25.18 30.52
N ILE A 137 -45.52 24.99 30.82
CA ILE A 137 -46.09 25.12 32.18
C ILE A 137 -45.34 24.26 33.24
N THR A 138 -44.67 23.19 32.80
CA THR A 138 -43.98 22.21 33.65
C THR A 138 -42.46 22.37 33.72
N ILE A 139 -41.86 23.52 33.35
CA ILE A 139 -40.39 23.79 33.43
C ILE A 139 -39.78 23.25 34.74
N ARG A 140 -40.35 23.64 35.89
CA ARG A 140 -39.88 23.26 37.25
C ARG A 140 -39.87 21.75 37.54
N GLN A 141 -40.62 20.97 36.77
CA GLN A 141 -40.73 19.51 36.89
C GLN A 141 -40.00 18.78 35.74
N SER A 142 -39.50 19.52 34.75
CA SER A 142 -38.81 18.96 33.59
C SER A 142 -37.43 18.43 33.98
N ARG A 143 -37.01 17.31 33.37
CA ARG A 143 -35.68 16.73 33.61
C ARG A 143 -34.56 17.68 33.18
N TRP A 144 -34.76 18.40 32.08
CA TRP A 144 -33.77 19.33 31.55
C TRP A 144 -33.53 20.51 32.49
N PHE A 145 -34.55 20.99 33.22
CA PHE A 145 -34.35 22.01 34.26
C PHE A 145 -33.71 21.41 35.51
N LEU A 146 -34.22 20.29 36.02
CA LEU A 146 -33.76 19.69 37.28
C LEU A 146 -32.30 19.19 37.19
N GLU A 147 -31.90 18.59 36.07
CA GLU A 147 -30.55 18.10 35.85
C GLU A 147 -29.57 19.28 35.65
N ALA A 148 -29.95 20.32 34.88
CA ALA A 148 -29.17 21.56 34.75
C ALA A 148 -29.00 22.32 36.07
N LYS A 149 -30.06 22.48 36.85
CA LYS A 149 -30.03 23.12 38.18
C LYS A 149 -29.15 22.36 39.19
N SER A 150 -28.97 21.04 39.01
CA SER A 150 -28.02 20.24 39.81
C SER A 150 -26.55 20.41 39.40
N GLY A 151 -26.27 21.25 38.40
CA GLY A 151 -24.92 21.48 37.85
C GLY A 151 -24.54 20.55 36.69
N SER A 152 -25.47 19.72 36.19
CA SER A 152 -25.19 18.73 35.13
C SER A 152 -25.71 19.18 33.77
N LEU A 153 -24.90 19.05 32.71
CA LEU A 153 -25.40 19.24 31.35
C LEU A 153 -26.48 18.19 31.03
N HIS A 154 -27.65 18.62 30.59
CA HIS A 154 -28.71 17.73 30.12
C HIS A 154 -28.81 17.72 28.58
N GLN A 155 -29.14 16.54 28.05
CA GLN A 155 -29.48 16.32 26.65
C GLN A 155 -30.74 15.47 26.61
N SER A 156 -31.81 15.94 25.98
CA SER A 156 -33.06 15.18 25.91
C SER A 156 -32.99 13.99 24.94
N ARG A 157 -34.10 13.28 24.75
CA ARG A 157 -34.32 12.50 23.52
C ARG A 157 -34.67 13.45 22.36
N ILE A 158 -34.58 12.96 21.12
CA ILE A 158 -35.15 13.67 19.97
C ILE A 158 -36.66 13.77 20.10
N GLN A 159 -37.18 14.92 19.69
CA GLN A 159 -38.58 15.29 19.63
C GLN A 159 -38.86 15.92 18.26
N LEU A 160 -40.14 16.06 17.91
CA LEU A 160 -40.56 16.64 16.64
C LEU A 160 -41.30 17.96 16.89
N THR A 161 -41.09 18.95 16.03
CA THR A 161 -41.95 20.14 15.98
C THR A 161 -43.35 19.78 15.46
N GLU A 162 -44.30 20.71 15.53
CA GLU A 162 -45.62 20.54 14.90
C GLU A 162 -45.52 20.34 13.37
N GLU A 163 -44.46 20.87 12.75
CA GLU A 163 -44.12 20.68 11.33
C GLU A 163 -43.31 19.40 11.06
N GLY A 164 -43.02 18.59 12.08
CA GLY A 164 -42.29 17.33 11.95
C GLY A 164 -40.76 17.45 11.92
N GLN A 165 -40.18 18.62 12.19
CA GLN A 165 -38.72 18.80 12.21
C GLN A 165 -38.09 18.20 13.48
N PRO A 166 -36.97 17.47 13.37
CA PRO A 166 -36.30 16.82 14.50
C PRO A 166 -35.48 17.81 15.34
N TYR A 167 -35.70 17.81 16.65
CA TYR A 167 -34.94 18.63 17.58
C TYR A 167 -34.56 17.92 18.88
N LEU A 168 -33.57 18.48 19.57
CA LEU A 168 -33.09 18.11 20.90
C LEU A 168 -33.24 19.31 21.85
N ILE A 169 -33.47 19.06 23.14
CA ILE A 169 -33.29 20.07 24.19
C ILE A 169 -31.91 19.87 24.81
N LEU A 170 -31.06 20.88 24.71
CA LEU A 170 -29.85 21.01 25.52
C LEU A 170 -30.13 21.97 26.68
N SER A 171 -29.63 21.69 27.87
CA SER A 171 -29.63 22.68 28.95
C SER A 171 -28.41 22.54 29.85
N GLN A 172 -27.96 23.68 30.36
CA GLN A 172 -26.78 23.81 31.22
C GLN A 172 -27.09 24.73 32.42
N PRO A 173 -26.39 24.55 33.55
CA PRO A 173 -26.41 25.54 34.62
C PRO A 173 -25.99 26.91 34.09
N ALA A 174 -26.70 27.95 34.52
CA ALA A 174 -26.32 29.34 34.34
C ALA A 174 -25.80 29.92 35.66
N ASN A 175 -25.27 31.15 35.61
CA ASN A 175 -24.86 31.88 36.80
C ASN A 175 -26.04 32.10 37.77
N GLU A 176 -25.71 32.37 39.04
CA GLU A 176 -26.67 32.60 40.13
C GLU A 176 -27.64 31.43 40.42
N GLY A 177 -27.36 30.23 39.88
CA GLY A 177 -28.16 29.03 40.07
C GLY A 177 -29.33 28.90 39.08
N GLY A 178 -29.38 29.76 38.06
CA GLY A 178 -30.30 29.66 36.94
C GLY A 178 -29.99 28.51 35.97
N VAL A 179 -30.76 28.44 34.89
CA VAL A 179 -30.61 27.43 33.83
C VAL A 179 -30.78 28.09 32.46
N ILE A 180 -29.86 27.80 31.54
CA ILE A 180 -30.06 28.11 30.12
C ILE A 180 -30.42 26.82 29.41
N ALA A 181 -31.52 26.85 28.65
CA ALA A 181 -31.98 25.77 27.82
C ALA A 181 -32.18 26.23 26.38
N ALA A 182 -31.91 25.36 25.41
CA ALA A 182 -32.10 25.64 24.01
C ALA A 182 -32.62 24.43 23.25
N ARG A 183 -33.44 24.70 22.24
CA ARG A 183 -33.94 23.73 21.27
C ARG A 183 -33.02 23.74 20.06
N VAL A 184 -32.37 22.62 19.80
CA VAL A 184 -31.36 22.45 18.74
C VAL A 184 -31.95 21.63 17.60
N SER A 185 -31.94 22.16 16.38
CA SER A 185 -32.32 21.43 15.16
C SER A 185 -31.28 20.34 14.85
N MET A 186 -31.78 19.15 14.50
CA MET A 186 -30.94 18.02 14.09
C MET A 186 -30.67 17.97 12.59
N ASP A 187 -31.33 18.81 11.77
CA ASP A 187 -31.18 18.79 10.30
C ASP A 187 -29.76 19.14 9.81
N ILE A 188 -29.00 19.89 10.61
CA ILE A 188 -27.60 20.20 10.32
C ILE A 188 -26.71 18.99 10.65
N LEU A 189 -26.92 18.37 11.83
CA LEU A 189 -26.20 17.16 12.22
C LEU A 189 -26.45 16.01 11.24
N TRP A 190 -27.68 15.84 10.77
CA TRP A 190 -28.04 14.78 9.82
C TRP A 190 -27.36 14.98 8.46
N ARG A 191 -27.33 16.21 7.93
CA ARG A 191 -26.58 16.53 6.70
C ARG A 191 -25.07 16.29 6.85
N LEU A 192 -24.50 16.73 7.97
CA LEU A 192 -23.08 16.50 8.27
C LEU A 192 -22.74 15.01 8.36
N ILE A 193 -23.70 14.15 8.71
CA ILE A 193 -23.52 12.70 8.76
C ILE A 193 -23.72 12.04 7.39
N ASP A 194 -24.64 12.55 6.56
CA ASP A 194 -24.82 12.13 5.16
C ASP A 194 -23.58 12.41 4.30
N GLU A 195 -22.80 13.44 4.63
CA GLU A 195 -21.53 13.79 3.96
C GLU A 195 -20.36 12.85 4.33
N ILE A 196 -20.49 12.02 5.37
CA ILE A 196 -19.44 11.11 5.85
C ILE A 196 -19.54 9.79 5.06
N GLN A 197 -18.94 9.80 3.87
CA GLN A 197 -18.82 8.62 2.99
C GLN A 197 -17.44 7.98 3.06
N VAL A 198 -17.42 6.68 3.34
CA VAL A 198 -16.22 5.82 3.47
C VAL A 198 -16.23 4.69 2.41
N GLY A 199 -17.24 4.71 1.54
CA GLY A 199 -17.49 3.82 0.40
C GLY A 199 -18.72 4.31 -0.36
N GLU A 200 -19.09 3.65 -1.46
CA GLU A 200 -20.29 4.02 -2.25
C GLU A 200 -21.59 3.74 -1.47
N HIS A 201 -21.56 2.78 -0.53
CA HIS A 201 -22.72 2.38 0.27
C HIS A 201 -22.43 2.36 1.78
N SER A 202 -21.48 3.19 2.26
CA SER A 202 -21.25 3.35 3.70
C SER A 202 -22.41 4.08 4.38
N LEU A 203 -22.81 3.61 5.56
CA LEU A 203 -23.84 4.24 6.39
C LEU A 203 -23.20 4.79 7.66
N SER A 204 -23.57 6.02 8.03
CA SER A 204 -23.07 6.69 9.22
C SER A 204 -24.24 7.07 10.14
N TYR A 205 -24.09 6.87 11.45
CA TYR A 205 -25.13 7.21 12.41
C TYR A 205 -24.60 7.53 13.81
N VAL A 206 -25.42 8.24 14.59
CA VAL A 206 -25.16 8.58 16.00
C VAL A 206 -26.22 7.94 16.87
N VAL A 207 -25.79 7.35 17.99
CA VAL A 207 -26.65 6.72 18.99
C VAL A 207 -26.22 7.18 20.38
N ASN A 208 -27.16 7.37 21.31
CA ASN A 208 -26.82 7.64 22.71
C ASN A 208 -26.56 6.35 23.52
N GLU A 209 -26.01 6.49 24.72
CA GLU A 209 -25.75 5.38 25.65
C GLU A 209 -26.95 4.47 25.97
N ARG A 210 -28.19 4.96 25.76
CA ARG A 210 -29.44 4.21 25.99
C ARG A 210 -29.91 3.46 24.75
N GLY A 211 -29.19 3.58 23.64
CA GLY A 211 -29.51 2.95 22.35
C GLY A 211 -30.48 3.71 21.48
N TYR A 212 -30.89 4.95 21.81
CA TYR A 212 -31.74 5.73 20.91
C TYR A 212 -30.90 6.33 19.78
N LEU A 213 -31.36 6.11 18.55
CA LEU A 213 -30.80 6.70 17.35
C LEU A 213 -31.01 8.23 17.39
N LEU A 214 -29.96 9.00 17.11
CA LEU A 214 -29.96 10.47 17.11
C LEU A 214 -29.80 11.06 15.70
N ALA A 215 -29.08 10.36 14.83
CA ALA A 215 -28.91 10.73 13.44
C ALA A 215 -28.57 9.48 12.65
N HIS A 216 -29.07 9.34 11.43
CA HIS A 216 -28.85 8.19 10.56
C HIS A 216 -29.24 8.59 9.13
N SER A 217 -28.50 8.14 8.11
CA SER A 217 -28.76 8.57 6.73
C SER A 217 -30.16 8.21 6.21
N ASN A 218 -30.67 7.04 6.59
CA ASN A 218 -32.09 6.76 6.53
C ASN A 218 -32.83 7.47 7.69
N ARG A 219 -33.43 8.62 7.40
CA ARG A 219 -34.09 9.51 8.37
C ARG A 219 -35.34 8.91 9.02
N GLU A 220 -36.06 8.04 8.32
CA GLU A 220 -37.29 7.42 8.84
C GLU A 220 -37.03 6.61 10.12
N LEU A 221 -35.85 5.98 10.21
CA LEU A 221 -35.43 5.19 11.38
C LEU A 221 -35.22 6.06 12.64
N VAL A 222 -34.78 7.32 12.46
CA VAL A 222 -34.66 8.27 13.58
C VAL A 222 -36.05 8.76 14.01
N LEU A 223 -36.92 9.07 13.04
CA LEU A 223 -38.29 9.54 13.28
C LEU A 223 -39.18 8.49 13.97
N GLN A 224 -38.94 7.19 13.72
CA GLN A 224 -39.62 6.08 14.38
C GLN A 224 -39.13 5.83 15.83
N VAL A 225 -38.17 6.61 16.33
CA VAL A 225 -37.54 6.43 17.67
C VAL A 225 -36.96 5.01 17.81
N THR A 226 -36.30 4.51 16.75
CA THR A 226 -35.70 3.18 16.76
C THR A 226 -34.68 3.06 17.89
N SER A 227 -34.85 2.03 18.71
CA SER A 227 -33.92 1.68 19.79
C SER A 227 -33.03 0.52 19.39
N LEU A 228 -31.73 0.74 19.47
CA LEU A 228 -30.67 -0.26 19.36
C LEU A 228 -30.34 -0.91 20.71
N ALA A 229 -31.11 -0.63 21.77
CA ALA A 229 -30.89 -1.21 23.09
C ALA A 229 -30.92 -2.75 23.04
N GLY A 230 -29.83 -3.38 23.51
CA GLY A 230 -29.66 -4.84 23.49
C GLY A 230 -28.95 -5.39 22.25
N ARG A 231 -28.65 -4.56 21.24
CA ARG A 231 -27.84 -4.98 20.08
C ARG A 231 -26.38 -5.28 20.48
N PRO A 232 -25.77 -6.42 20.09
CA PRO A 232 -24.42 -6.80 20.52
C PRO A 232 -23.34 -5.77 20.21
N GLU A 233 -23.40 -5.13 19.04
CA GLU A 233 -22.49 -4.09 18.57
C GLU A 233 -22.47 -2.88 19.52
N LEU A 234 -23.64 -2.40 19.94
CA LEU A 234 -23.77 -1.29 20.88
C LEU A 234 -23.33 -1.69 22.29
N LEU A 235 -23.71 -2.88 22.76
CA LEU A 235 -23.32 -3.36 24.09
C LEU A 235 -21.80 -3.50 24.23
N GLN A 236 -21.11 -3.94 23.18
CA GLN A 236 -19.64 -4.05 23.16
C GLN A 236 -18.97 -2.68 23.04
N ALA A 237 -19.52 -1.77 22.22
CA ALA A 237 -19.04 -0.38 22.16
C ALA A 237 -19.14 0.33 23.53
N LEU A 238 -20.25 0.16 24.25
CA LEU A 238 -20.46 0.78 25.57
C LEU A 238 -19.55 0.23 26.67
N GLN A 239 -19.04 -1.00 26.53
CA GLN A 239 -18.04 -1.57 27.45
C GLN A 239 -16.62 -1.01 27.23
N SER A 240 -16.37 -0.40 26.07
CA SER A 240 -15.08 0.23 25.74
C SER A 240 -15.01 1.65 26.34
N PRO A 241 -13.92 2.03 27.05
CA PRO A 241 -13.79 3.37 27.63
C PRO A 241 -13.98 4.48 26.58
N ASP A 242 -13.22 4.39 25.49
CA ASP A 242 -13.23 5.32 24.37
C ASP A 242 -14.38 5.04 23.38
N GLY A 243 -15.32 4.15 23.75
CA GLY A 243 -16.41 3.70 22.88
C GLY A 243 -15.96 2.97 21.62
N THR A 244 -14.68 2.63 21.52
CA THR A 244 -14.09 2.07 20.29
C THR A 244 -14.42 0.59 20.19
N TRP A 245 -15.12 0.23 19.11
CA TRP A 245 -15.43 -1.16 18.76
C TRP A 245 -15.25 -1.34 17.25
N PHE A 246 -14.95 -2.56 16.81
CA PHE A 246 -14.86 -2.95 15.41
C PHE A 246 -15.33 -4.39 15.26
N GLY A 247 -16.26 -4.64 14.34
CA GLY A 247 -16.81 -5.98 14.16
C GLY A 247 -17.64 -6.16 12.89
N SER A 248 -18.12 -7.37 12.70
CA SER A 248 -19.00 -7.76 11.60
C SER A 248 -20.35 -8.19 12.18
N PHE A 249 -21.44 -7.62 11.66
CA PHE A 249 -22.79 -7.82 12.18
C PHE A 249 -23.82 -7.64 11.06
N VAL A 250 -25.11 -7.76 11.41
CA VAL A 250 -26.22 -7.46 10.50
C VAL A 250 -26.88 -6.18 11.01
N ASN A 251 -26.92 -5.14 10.18
CA ASN A 251 -27.37 -3.82 10.61
C ASN A 251 -28.90 -3.74 10.80
N ILE A 252 -29.44 -2.53 10.95
CA ILE A 252 -30.89 -2.31 11.11
C ILE A 252 -31.70 -2.58 9.83
N GLU A 253 -31.07 -2.49 8.67
CA GLU A 253 -31.69 -2.75 7.35
C GLU A 253 -31.55 -4.22 6.92
N GLY A 254 -30.97 -5.08 7.77
CA GLY A 254 -30.78 -6.51 7.48
C GLY A 254 -29.56 -6.83 6.62
N VAL A 255 -28.70 -5.85 6.36
CA VAL A 255 -27.49 -6.00 5.52
C VAL A 255 -26.32 -6.50 6.37
N PRO A 256 -25.56 -7.52 5.94
CA PRO A 256 -24.29 -7.88 6.56
C PRO A 256 -23.24 -6.79 6.34
N VAL A 257 -22.82 -6.14 7.42
CA VAL A 257 -21.87 -5.02 7.41
C VAL A 257 -20.58 -5.37 8.18
N VAL A 258 -19.51 -4.66 7.87
CA VAL A 258 -18.42 -4.39 8.81
C VAL A 258 -18.67 -3.00 9.36
N GLY A 259 -18.53 -2.79 10.66
CA GLY A 259 -18.65 -1.46 11.22
C GLY A 259 -17.75 -1.24 12.41
N THR A 260 -17.60 0.03 12.73
CA THR A 260 -16.78 0.52 13.83
C THR A 260 -17.54 1.61 14.57
N SER A 261 -17.21 1.81 15.85
CA SER A 261 -17.75 2.91 16.65
C SER A 261 -16.67 3.74 17.31
N TYR A 262 -17.03 4.96 17.72
CA TYR A 262 -16.20 5.83 18.55
C TYR A 262 -17.06 6.70 19.46
N ARG A 263 -16.62 6.96 20.70
CA ARG A 263 -17.32 7.86 21.64
C ARG A 263 -17.00 9.30 21.30
N ILE A 264 -18.03 10.13 21.11
CA ILE A 264 -17.87 11.58 20.92
C ILE A 264 -17.40 12.18 22.26
N PRO A 265 -16.23 12.84 22.32
CA PRO A 265 -15.73 13.50 23.52
C PRO A 265 -16.76 14.41 24.19
N ASN A 266 -16.68 14.54 25.52
CA ASN A 266 -17.55 15.42 26.30
C ASN A 266 -19.07 15.18 26.08
N SER A 267 -19.46 13.95 25.73
CA SER A 267 -20.85 13.53 25.49
C SER A 267 -21.09 12.04 25.80
N ASN A 268 -22.36 11.64 25.88
CA ASN A 268 -22.77 10.23 26.02
C ASN A 268 -23.15 9.61 24.65
N TRP A 269 -22.63 10.15 23.55
CA TRP A 269 -22.97 9.73 22.18
C TRP A 269 -21.86 8.87 21.58
N LEU A 270 -22.26 7.89 20.77
CA LEU A 270 -21.40 7.05 19.95
C LEU A 270 -21.71 7.33 18.48
N VAL A 271 -20.68 7.58 17.68
CA VAL A 271 -20.79 7.46 16.21
C VAL A 271 -20.55 6.01 15.83
N PHE A 272 -21.32 5.52 14.87
CA PHE A 272 -21.06 4.29 14.14
C PHE A 272 -20.87 4.61 12.65
N VAL A 273 -19.92 3.91 12.03
CA VAL A 273 -19.74 3.87 10.58
C VAL A 273 -19.82 2.40 10.17
N GLU A 274 -20.68 2.10 9.20
CA GLU A 274 -20.90 0.78 8.63
C GLU A 274 -20.53 0.77 7.14
N LEU A 275 -20.02 -0.36 6.65
CA LEU A 275 -19.76 -0.63 5.24
C LEU A 275 -20.25 -2.04 4.89
N PRO A 276 -21.05 -2.25 3.82
CA PRO A 276 -21.52 -3.57 3.42
C PRO A 276 -20.37 -4.56 3.16
N GLN A 277 -20.49 -5.79 3.67
CA GLN A 277 -19.48 -6.84 3.46
C GLN A 277 -19.34 -7.27 1.99
N SER A 278 -20.36 -6.98 1.17
CA SER A 278 -20.30 -7.13 -0.28
C SER A 278 -19.29 -6.19 -0.91
N GLU A 279 -19.18 -4.95 -0.42
CA GLU A 279 -18.26 -3.91 -0.87
C GLU A 279 -16.88 -4.08 -0.21
N ALA A 280 -16.84 -4.15 1.12
CA ALA A 280 -15.61 -4.24 1.93
C ALA A 280 -14.69 -5.41 1.53
N TYR A 281 -15.24 -6.51 1.01
CA TYR A 281 -14.49 -7.72 0.64
C TYR A 281 -14.47 -8.00 -0.87
N ILE A 282 -14.98 -7.11 -1.74
CA ILE A 282 -15.09 -7.41 -3.19
C ILE A 282 -13.73 -7.62 -3.85
N LEU A 283 -12.77 -6.74 -3.57
CA LEU A 283 -11.44 -6.73 -4.17
C LEU A 283 -10.66 -7.98 -3.76
N THR A 284 -10.65 -8.31 -2.46
CA THR A 284 -9.94 -9.45 -1.92
C THR A 284 -10.57 -10.78 -2.33
N LYS A 285 -11.91 -10.87 -2.41
CA LYS A 285 -12.57 -12.05 -2.98
C LYS A 285 -12.18 -12.28 -4.44
N ARG A 286 -12.10 -11.23 -5.27
CA ARG A 286 -11.62 -11.32 -6.65
C ARG A 286 -10.15 -11.79 -6.70
N ALA A 287 -9.27 -11.18 -5.90
CA ALA A 287 -7.86 -11.57 -5.82
C ALA A 287 -7.69 -13.04 -5.38
N LEU A 288 -8.46 -13.49 -4.37
CA LEU A 288 -8.46 -14.87 -3.89
C LEU A 288 -8.91 -15.85 -4.99
N TRP A 289 -9.98 -15.54 -5.74
CA TRP A 289 -10.42 -16.37 -6.86
C TRP A 289 -9.37 -16.47 -7.98
N VAL A 290 -8.68 -15.37 -8.30
CA VAL A 290 -7.57 -15.36 -9.28
C VAL A 290 -6.40 -16.21 -8.78
N LEU A 291 -6.02 -16.08 -7.51
CA LEU A 291 -4.89 -16.81 -6.92
C LEU A 291 -5.17 -18.31 -6.82
N VAL A 292 -6.36 -18.71 -6.36
CA VAL A 292 -6.80 -20.12 -6.30
C VAL A 292 -6.92 -20.71 -7.71
N GLY A 293 -7.52 -19.97 -8.66
CA GLY A 293 -7.63 -20.38 -10.05
C GLY A 293 -6.27 -20.56 -10.74
N GLY A 294 -5.37 -19.59 -10.58
CA GLY A 294 -3.99 -19.67 -11.07
C GLY A 294 -3.21 -20.83 -10.47
N THR A 295 -3.35 -21.07 -9.16
CA THR A 295 -2.72 -22.21 -8.47
C THR A 295 -3.25 -23.55 -8.98
N PHE A 296 -4.56 -23.66 -9.24
CA PHE A 296 -5.16 -24.85 -9.84
C PHE A 296 -4.60 -25.14 -11.23
N VAL A 297 -4.55 -24.12 -12.11
CA VAL A 297 -3.98 -24.25 -13.47
C VAL A 297 -2.50 -24.65 -13.39
N PHE A 298 -1.71 -24.00 -12.52
CA PHE A 298 -0.31 -24.35 -12.30
C PHE A 298 -0.13 -25.80 -11.86
N LEU A 299 -0.92 -26.30 -10.90
CA LEU A 299 -0.85 -27.69 -10.43
C LEU A 299 -1.24 -28.70 -11.51
N VAL A 300 -2.23 -28.38 -12.36
CA VAL A 300 -2.57 -29.22 -13.53
C VAL A 300 -1.39 -29.32 -14.50
N VAL A 301 -0.79 -28.18 -14.86
CA VAL A 301 0.39 -28.14 -15.77
C VAL A 301 1.59 -28.86 -15.15
N ALA A 302 1.90 -28.61 -13.87
CA ALA A 302 2.98 -29.26 -13.15
C ALA A 302 2.79 -30.79 -13.08
N ASN A 303 1.55 -31.27 -12.86
CA ASN A 303 1.24 -32.69 -12.87
C ASN A 303 1.45 -33.32 -14.27
N PHE A 304 1.05 -32.62 -15.35
CA PHE A 304 1.34 -33.06 -16.72
C PHE A 304 2.85 -33.15 -17.02
N ILE A 305 3.63 -32.15 -16.60
CA ILE A 305 5.10 -32.13 -16.77
C ILE A 305 5.74 -33.27 -15.96
N ALA A 306 5.36 -33.43 -14.69
CA ALA A 306 5.88 -34.49 -13.82
C ALA A 306 5.51 -35.88 -14.35
N ALA A 307 4.30 -36.07 -14.89
CA ALA A 307 3.89 -37.31 -15.54
C ALA A 307 4.71 -37.62 -16.81
N ALA A 308 4.99 -36.61 -17.63
CA ALA A 308 5.84 -36.76 -18.81
C ALA A 308 7.29 -37.12 -18.42
N TYR A 309 7.82 -36.46 -17.39
CA TYR A 309 9.14 -36.74 -16.82
C TYR A 309 9.24 -38.16 -16.26
N LEU A 310 8.32 -38.56 -15.36
CA LEU A 310 8.28 -39.89 -14.77
C LEU A 310 8.14 -41.00 -15.82
N ARG A 311 7.34 -40.75 -16.87
CA ARG A 311 7.20 -41.66 -18.02
C ARG A 311 8.50 -41.82 -18.80
N LYS A 312 9.27 -40.75 -18.99
CA LYS A 312 10.57 -40.76 -19.71
C LYS A 312 11.68 -41.39 -18.87
N THR A 313 11.76 -41.05 -17.58
CA THR A 313 12.90 -41.35 -16.71
C THR A 313 12.78 -42.68 -15.96
N ILE A 314 11.56 -43.15 -15.64
CA ILE A 314 11.35 -44.39 -14.86
C ILE A 314 10.57 -45.44 -15.65
N LEU A 315 9.35 -45.14 -16.10
CA LEU A 315 8.48 -46.18 -16.69
C LEU A 315 9.03 -46.75 -18.01
N ARG A 316 9.53 -45.90 -18.92
CA ARG A 316 10.10 -46.38 -20.20
C ARG A 316 11.35 -47.26 -20.00
N PRO A 317 12.36 -46.85 -19.20
CA PRO A 317 13.49 -47.73 -18.88
C PRO A 317 13.09 -49.03 -18.20
N MET A 318 12.19 -49.01 -17.20
CA MET A 318 11.68 -50.24 -16.56
C MET A 318 11.01 -51.19 -17.56
N PHE A 319 10.19 -50.66 -18.47
CA PHE A 319 9.51 -51.49 -19.48
C PHE A 319 10.49 -52.13 -20.46
N ARG A 320 11.53 -51.39 -20.89
CA ARG A 320 12.63 -51.94 -21.71
C ARG A 320 13.44 -53.00 -20.97
N LEU A 321 13.76 -52.76 -19.70
CA LEU A 321 14.43 -53.75 -18.84
C LEU A 321 13.63 -55.05 -18.79
N TYR A 322 12.36 -54.97 -18.44
CA TYR A 322 11.46 -56.12 -18.40
C TYR A 322 11.40 -56.85 -19.76
N GLN A 323 11.19 -56.13 -20.87
CA GLN A 323 11.16 -56.75 -22.20
C GLN A 323 12.48 -57.45 -22.55
N GLY A 324 13.62 -56.85 -22.20
CA GLY A 324 14.95 -57.43 -22.45
C GLY A 324 15.21 -58.69 -21.64
N VAL A 325 14.89 -58.67 -20.34
CA VAL A 325 15.02 -59.84 -19.46
C VAL A 325 14.16 -61.01 -19.96
N VAL A 326 12.92 -60.75 -20.38
CA VAL A 326 12.03 -61.78 -20.97
C VAL A 326 12.59 -62.33 -22.28
N ARG A 327 13.32 -61.53 -23.06
CA ARG A 327 13.92 -61.96 -24.33
C ARG A 327 15.14 -62.86 -24.12
N ILE A 328 16.04 -62.45 -23.23
CA ILE A 328 17.19 -63.25 -22.78
C ILE A 328 16.70 -64.57 -22.16
N GLY A 329 15.66 -64.53 -21.31
CA GLY A 329 15.03 -65.71 -20.71
C GLY A 329 14.34 -66.66 -21.70
N LYS A 330 14.10 -66.22 -22.95
CA LYS A 330 13.60 -67.07 -24.05
C LYS A 330 14.71 -67.66 -24.91
N GLY A 331 15.98 -67.47 -24.54
CA GLY A 331 17.15 -68.04 -25.22
C GLY A 331 17.88 -67.10 -26.19
N ASP A 332 17.44 -65.85 -26.34
CA ASP A 332 18.15 -64.84 -27.13
C ASP A 332 19.31 -64.25 -26.32
N LEU A 333 20.36 -65.05 -26.10
CA LEU A 333 21.58 -64.65 -25.39
C LEU A 333 22.40 -63.59 -26.12
N SER A 334 22.07 -63.30 -27.39
CA SER A 334 22.69 -62.23 -28.18
C SER A 334 22.13 -60.85 -27.84
N TYR A 335 20.90 -60.80 -27.33
CA TYR A 335 20.22 -59.54 -27.00
C TYR A 335 20.91 -58.81 -25.85
N ARG A 336 21.07 -57.50 -25.99
CA ARG A 336 21.54 -56.60 -24.93
C ARG A 336 20.48 -55.56 -24.64
N ILE A 337 20.18 -55.33 -23.36
CA ILE A 337 19.10 -54.47 -22.89
C ILE A 337 19.47 -52.98 -23.06
N ALA A 338 20.76 -52.65 -22.96
CA ALA A 338 21.37 -51.39 -23.39
C ALA A 338 20.58 -50.12 -22.99
N LEU A 339 20.54 -49.84 -21.68
CA LEU A 339 19.88 -48.64 -21.13
C LEU A 339 20.88 -47.50 -20.88
N ALA A 340 20.68 -46.37 -21.56
CA ALA A 340 21.50 -45.17 -21.37
C ALA A 340 21.22 -44.48 -20.03
N GLY A 341 22.22 -44.44 -19.15
CA GLY A 341 22.18 -43.73 -17.87
C GLY A 341 23.03 -44.42 -16.80
N ARG A 342 23.34 -43.70 -15.70
CA ARG A 342 23.95 -44.27 -14.49
C ARG A 342 22.94 -44.26 -13.34
N ASN A 343 21.88 -45.05 -13.48
CA ASN A 343 20.88 -45.28 -12.44
C ASN A 343 20.77 -46.78 -12.13
N GLU A 344 20.02 -47.10 -11.07
CA GLU A 344 19.84 -48.46 -10.56
C GLU A 344 19.23 -49.40 -11.63
N ILE A 345 18.33 -48.87 -12.47
CA ILE A 345 17.71 -49.61 -13.58
C ILE A 345 18.76 -49.99 -14.65
N SER A 346 19.68 -49.07 -14.98
CA SER A 346 20.79 -49.35 -15.90
C SER A 346 21.81 -50.33 -15.32
N GLN A 347 22.12 -50.25 -14.01
CA GLN A 347 22.99 -51.24 -13.36
C GLN A 347 22.39 -52.65 -13.40
N VAL A 348 21.07 -52.78 -13.20
CA VAL A 348 20.38 -54.07 -13.35
C VAL A 348 20.41 -54.55 -14.80
N ALA A 349 20.26 -53.66 -15.79
CA ALA A 349 20.41 -54.01 -17.20
C ALA A 349 21.84 -54.52 -17.52
N GLU A 350 22.88 -53.81 -17.06
CA GLU A 350 24.28 -54.23 -17.20
C GLU A 350 24.56 -55.60 -16.57
N ALA A 351 23.96 -55.90 -15.40
CA ALA A 351 24.09 -57.21 -14.75
C ALA A 351 23.42 -58.35 -15.54
N PHE A 352 22.29 -58.10 -16.20
CA PHE A 352 21.67 -59.06 -17.12
C PHE A 352 22.46 -59.22 -18.41
N ASP A 353 23.02 -58.14 -18.96
CA ASP A 353 23.85 -58.15 -20.17
C ASP A 353 25.18 -58.92 -19.93
N ASP A 354 25.82 -58.75 -18.77
CA ASP A 354 27.00 -59.53 -18.34
C ASP A 354 26.66 -61.02 -18.10
N MET A 355 25.49 -61.32 -17.51
CA MET A 355 25.02 -62.70 -17.36
C MET A 355 24.80 -63.38 -18.71
N ALA A 356 24.16 -62.69 -19.66
CA ALA A 356 23.95 -63.19 -21.02
C ALA A 356 25.29 -63.40 -21.75
N GLN A 357 26.24 -62.46 -21.63
CA GLN A 357 27.58 -62.60 -22.19
C GLN A 357 28.34 -63.80 -21.59
N LYS A 358 28.26 -64.02 -20.28
CA LYS A 358 28.89 -65.17 -19.61
C LYS A 358 28.31 -66.52 -20.04
N LEU A 359 26.99 -66.57 -20.28
CA LEU A 359 26.33 -67.75 -20.84
C LEU A 359 26.79 -68.00 -22.28
N GLN A 360 26.75 -66.97 -23.15
CA GLN A 360 27.20 -67.06 -24.53
C GLN A 360 28.67 -67.48 -24.65
N ASN A 361 29.58 -66.82 -23.92
CA ASN A 361 31.00 -67.17 -23.88
C ASN A 361 31.23 -68.62 -23.43
N ARG A 362 30.34 -69.19 -22.61
CA ARG A 362 30.47 -70.58 -22.13
C ARG A 362 29.96 -71.59 -23.15
N GLU A 363 28.96 -71.25 -23.97
CA GLU A 363 28.59 -72.04 -25.15
C GLU A 363 29.71 -72.00 -26.20
N GLU A 364 30.25 -70.82 -26.50
CA GLU A 364 31.39 -70.62 -27.42
C GLU A 364 32.65 -71.35 -26.92
N GLN A 365 32.94 -71.32 -25.61
CA GLN A 365 34.08 -72.05 -25.03
C GLN A 365 33.90 -73.57 -25.11
N LEU A 366 32.68 -74.11 -25.00
CA LEU A 366 32.41 -75.54 -25.18
C LEU A 366 32.58 -75.95 -26.65
N LEU A 367 32.13 -75.11 -27.60
CA LEU A 367 32.37 -75.30 -29.03
C LEU A 367 33.87 -75.25 -29.37
N ALA A 368 34.61 -74.26 -28.83
CA ALA A 368 36.05 -74.12 -29.02
C ALA A 368 36.86 -75.24 -28.35
N GLN A 369 36.39 -75.80 -27.22
CA GLN A 369 37.03 -76.97 -26.60
C GLN A 369 36.84 -78.25 -27.45
N SER A 370 35.72 -78.35 -28.18
CA SER A 370 35.50 -79.39 -29.19
C SER A 370 36.41 -79.22 -30.43
N GLN A 371 36.80 -77.98 -30.76
CA GLN A 371 37.67 -77.67 -31.91
C GLN A 371 39.17 -77.76 -31.58
N ASN A 372 39.62 -77.33 -30.39
CA ASN A 372 41.03 -77.44 -29.97
C ASN A 372 41.54 -78.89 -29.95
N LEU A 373 40.66 -79.87 -29.66
CA LEU A 373 40.97 -81.30 -29.77
C LEU A 373 41.33 -81.76 -31.21
N ALA A 374 40.99 -80.96 -32.22
CA ALA A 374 41.34 -81.21 -33.62
C ALA A 374 42.61 -80.46 -34.08
N GLU A 375 43.00 -79.37 -33.41
CA GLU A 375 44.11 -78.49 -33.82
C GLU A 375 45.45 -78.76 -33.10
N GLU A 376 45.47 -79.49 -31.97
CA GLU A 376 46.69 -79.84 -31.21
C GLU A 376 47.72 -80.69 -32.01
N ILE A 377 47.40 -81.08 -33.25
CA ILE A 377 48.28 -81.81 -34.17
C ILE A 377 49.22 -80.89 -34.98
N GLU A 378 48.85 -79.62 -35.22
CA GLU A 378 49.48 -78.81 -36.29
C GLU A 378 50.54 -77.79 -35.78
N GLU A 379 50.46 -77.32 -34.54
CA GLU A 379 51.10 -76.06 -34.11
C GLU A 379 52.54 -76.15 -33.53
N ARG A 380 53.44 -76.97 -34.09
CA ARG A 380 54.80 -77.18 -33.50
C ARG A 380 55.99 -76.53 -34.24
N LYS A 381 55.79 -75.50 -35.08
CA LYS A 381 56.85 -75.00 -36.00
C LYS A 381 57.03 -73.49 -36.23
N GLY A 382 56.21 -72.59 -35.67
CA GLY A 382 55.94 -71.29 -36.33
C GLY A 382 56.61 -69.97 -35.86
N ILE A 383 57.38 -69.89 -34.76
CA ILE A 383 57.47 -68.60 -34.00
C ILE A 383 58.87 -67.94 -33.82
N GLU A 384 60.02 -68.60 -34.03
CA GLU A 384 61.30 -68.15 -33.44
C GLU A 384 62.20 -67.14 -34.20
N THR A 385 61.71 -66.36 -35.17
CA THR A 385 62.50 -65.23 -35.75
C THR A 385 61.62 -64.00 -35.95
N ALA A 386 61.44 -63.13 -34.96
CA ALA A 386 62.45 -62.18 -34.45
C ALA A 386 62.97 -61.21 -35.55
N LEU A 387 63.03 -59.90 -35.39
CA LEU A 387 62.51 -58.96 -34.40
C LEU A 387 62.98 -57.57 -34.92
N ARG A 388 62.03 -56.65 -35.17
CA ARG A 388 61.88 -55.42 -34.37
C ARG A 388 63.00 -54.36 -34.29
N ALA A 389 64.17 -54.52 -34.91
CA ALA A 389 65.31 -53.60 -34.68
C ALA A 389 65.38 -52.35 -35.59
N SER A 390 64.62 -52.29 -36.68
CA SER A 390 64.77 -51.25 -37.72
C SER A 390 63.65 -50.19 -37.77
N GLU A 391 62.51 -50.39 -37.12
CA GLU A 391 61.29 -49.60 -37.39
C GLU A 391 61.18 -48.26 -36.66
N GLU A 392 61.81 -48.10 -35.49
CA GLU A 392 61.46 -47.00 -34.58
C GLU A 392 62.08 -45.66 -34.94
N ARG A 393 63.16 -45.62 -35.76
CA ARG A 393 63.91 -44.38 -36.01
C ARG A 393 63.37 -43.51 -37.16
N TYR A 394 62.74 -44.10 -38.18
CA TYR A 394 62.18 -43.35 -39.32
C TYR A 394 60.72 -42.92 -39.09
N ARG A 395 60.01 -43.58 -38.17
CA ARG A 395 58.57 -43.38 -37.90
C ARG A 395 58.20 -42.04 -37.26
N GLY A 396 59.16 -41.29 -36.73
CA GLY A 396 58.89 -40.07 -35.94
C GLY A 396 58.79 -38.77 -36.73
N ILE A 397 59.30 -38.70 -37.96
CA ILE A 397 59.41 -37.42 -38.72
C ILE A 397 58.38 -37.31 -39.86
N VAL A 398 57.84 -38.44 -40.33
CA VAL A 398 56.86 -38.49 -41.44
C VAL A 398 55.40 -38.56 -40.93
N LYS A 399 55.18 -38.93 -39.66
CA LYS A 399 53.83 -39.12 -39.11
C LYS A 399 53.06 -37.84 -38.81
N ASP A 400 53.75 -36.75 -38.47
CA ASP A 400 53.12 -35.52 -38.00
C ASP A 400 52.65 -34.58 -39.14
N GLN A 401 52.87 -34.94 -40.41
CA GLN A 401 52.18 -34.26 -41.52
C GLN A 401 50.68 -34.52 -41.45
N THR A 402 49.90 -33.47 -41.18
CA THR A 402 48.44 -33.45 -41.16
C THR A 402 47.81 -32.94 -42.46
N GLU A 403 48.57 -32.20 -43.27
CA GLU A 403 48.13 -31.69 -44.57
C GLU A 403 48.13 -32.81 -45.62
N LEU A 404 47.02 -32.92 -46.34
CA LEU A 404 46.84 -33.84 -47.45
C LEU A 404 47.56 -33.24 -48.66
N ILE A 405 48.50 -33.95 -49.27
CA ILE A 405 49.24 -33.44 -50.44
C ILE A 405 49.07 -34.42 -51.58
N CYS A 406 48.64 -33.93 -52.73
CA CYS A 406 48.53 -34.73 -53.94
C CYS A 406 48.98 -33.95 -55.19
N ARG A 407 49.15 -34.70 -56.28
CA ARG A 407 49.20 -34.16 -57.65
C ARG A 407 48.25 -34.96 -58.52
N TRP A 408 47.68 -34.34 -59.53
CA TRP A 408 46.67 -34.97 -60.39
C TRP A 408 46.61 -34.35 -61.80
N LEU A 409 46.19 -35.15 -62.78
CA LEU A 409 45.96 -34.73 -64.16
C LEU A 409 44.57 -34.05 -64.30
N PRO A 410 44.31 -33.22 -65.32
CA PRO A 410 43.03 -32.53 -65.51
C PRO A 410 41.76 -33.41 -65.57
N ASP A 411 41.88 -34.74 -65.68
CA ASP A 411 40.78 -35.71 -65.60
C ASP A 411 40.50 -36.23 -64.17
N GLY A 412 41.17 -35.66 -63.17
CA GLY A 412 41.10 -36.06 -61.76
C GLY A 412 42.04 -37.21 -61.38
N THR A 413 42.81 -37.77 -62.30
CA THR A 413 43.70 -38.92 -62.02
C THR A 413 44.88 -38.53 -61.15
N LEU A 414 44.99 -39.13 -59.95
CA LEU A 414 46.09 -38.89 -59.02
C LEU A 414 47.42 -39.41 -59.59
N THR A 415 48.43 -38.54 -59.70
CA THR A 415 49.82 -38.88 -60.08
C THR A 415 50.72 -39.07 -58.86
N PHE A 416 50.37 -38.45 -57.73
CA PHE A 416 51.09 -38.53 -56.46
C PHE A 416 50.15 -38.28 -55.26
N VAL A 417 50.39 -38.95 -54.13
CA VAL A 417 49.74 -38.68 -52.83
C VAL A 417 50.74 -38.85 -51.68
N ASN A 418 50.64 -38.06 -50.61
CA ASN A 418 51.46 -38.24 -49.40
C ASN A 418 50.84 -39.25 -48.40
N GLU A 419 51.60 -39.63 -47.37
CA GLU A 419 51.12 -40.59 -46.37
C GLU A 419 49.87 -40.09 -45.61
N ALA A 420 49.74 -38.77 -45.41
CA ALA A 420 48.57 -38.18 -44.77
C ALA A 420 47.29 -38.41 -45.60
N TYR A 421 47.36 -38.22 -46.92
CA TYR A 421 46.29 -38.51 -47.87
C TYR A 421 45.90 -40.01 -47.83
N CYS A 422 46.88 -40.91 -47.88
CA CYS A 422 46.64 -42.36 -47.76
C CYS A 422 45.93 -42.73 -46.44
N ARG A 423 46.39 -42.18 -45.31
CA ARG A 423 45.77 -42.41 -43.99
C ARG A 423 44.35 -41.85 -43.90
N TYR A 424 44.10 -40.67 -44.46
CA TYR A 424 42.79 -40.03 -44.45
C TYR A 424 41.72 -40.86 -45.19
N PHE A 425 42.08 -41.38 -46.37
CA PHE A 425 41.18 -42.19 -47.20
C PHE A 425 41.28 -43.70 -46.95
N GLY A 426 42.05 -44.15 -45.95
CA GLY A 426 42.18 -45.57 -45.57
C GLY A 426 42.69 -46.49 -46.68
N LYS A 427 43.38 -45.94 -47.69
CA LYS A 427 43.84 -46.64 -48.90
C LYS A 427 45.36 -46.54 -49.05
N THR A 428 45.95 -47.51 -49.73
CA THR A 428 47.39 -47.50 -50.03
C THR A 428 47.70 -46.58 -51.22
N TYR A 429 48.95 -46.13 -51.32
CA TYR A 429 49.44 -45.31 -52.44
C TYR A 429 49.15 -45.94 -53.81
N ALA A 430 49.28 -47.26 -53.92
CA ALA A 430 49.08 -48.01 -55.18
C ALA A 430 47.60 -48.14 -55.59
N GLU A 431 46.67 -48.02 -54.64
CA GLU A 431 45.22 -48.02 -54.91
C GLU A 431 44.68 -46.62 -55.23
N LEU A 432 45.47 -45.57 -54.96
CA LEU A 432 45.12 -44.17 -55.16
C LEU A 432 45.74 -43.60 -56.44
N VAL A 433 47.03 -43.82 -56.66
CA VAL A 433 47.71 -43.33 -57.87
C VAL A 433 47.24 -44.08 -59.10
N GLY A 434 47.08 -43.36 -60.21
CA GLY A 434 46.50 -43.87 -61.46
C GLY A 434 44.96 -43.98 -61.45
N HIS A 435 44.31 -43.56 -60.36
CA HIS A 435 42.85 -43.54 -60.24
C HIS A 435 42.34 -42.10 -60.03
N SER A 436 41.13 -41.82 -60.54
CA SER A 436 40.49 -40.51 -60.34
C SER A 436 39.86 -40.41 -58.94
N PHE A 437 40.05 -39.28 -58.27
CA PHE A 437 39.45 -39.02 -56.95
C PHE A 437 37.99 -38.53 -57.03
N VAL A 438 37.53 -38.12 -58.22
CA VAL A 438 36.18 -37.57 -58.45
C VAL A 438 35.03 -38.45 -57.88
N PRO A 439 35.07 -39.80 -57.95
CA PRO A 439 34.04 -40.65 -57.36
C PRO A 439 33.92 -40.60 -55.82
N LEU A 440 34.89 -40.00 -55.12
CA LEU A 440 34.83 -39.78 -53.66
C LEU A 440 34.05 -38.50 -53.31
N ILE A 441 33.79 -37.64 -54.29
CA ILE A 441 33.06 -36.38 -54.13
C ILE A 441 31.59 -36.63 -54.46
N PRO A 442 30.63 -36.23 -53.60
CA PRO A 442 29.20 -36.34 -53.90
C PRO A 442 28.83 -35.65 -55.22
N PRO A 443 27.87 -36.19 -56.01
CA PRO A 443 27.52 -35.63 -57.32
C PRO A 443 27.12 -34.15 -57.32
N GLU A 444 26.58 -33.67 -56.21
CA GLU A 444 26.21 -32.27 -55.95
C GLU A 444 27.41 -31.31 -55.85
N ASP A 445 28.59 -31.81 -55.48
CA ASP A 445 29.82 -31.02 -55.29
C ASP A 445 30.86 -31.22 -56.41
N GLN A 446 30.63 -32.13 -57.36
CA GLN A 446 31.55 -32.41 -58.46
C GLN A 446 31.69 -31.22 -59.43
N GLU A 447 30.68 -30.35 -59.53
CA GLU A 447 30.72 -29.13 -60.34
C GLU A 447 31.80 -28.15 -59.84
N VAL A 448 32.02 -28.06 -58.52
CA VAL A 448 33.06 -27.24 -57.90
C VAL A 448 34.46 -27.66 -58.36
N VAL A 449 34.72 -28.96 -58.52
CA VAL A 449 36.02 -29.45 -59.00
C VAL A 449 36.19 -29.24 -60.52
N SER A 450 35.11 -29.28 -61.30
CA SER A 450 35.18 -28.94 -62.73
C SER A 450 35.49 -27.44 -62.96
N GLU A 451 35.04 -26.56 -62.06
CA GLU A 451 35.39 -25.14 -62.05
C GLU A 451 36.89 -24.93 -61.70
N VAL A 452 37.43 -25.67 -60.72
CA VAL A 452 38.86 -25.66 -60.38
C VAL A 452 39.75 -26.07 -61.57
N VAL A 453 39.29 -26.99 -62.43
CA VAL A 453 40.04 -27.42 -63.63
C VAL A 453 40.06 -26.33 -64.73
N THR A 454 39.03 -25.49 -64.80
CA THR A 454 38.81 -24.56 -65.93
C THR A 454 39.13 -23.09 -65.62
N THR A 455 39.24 -22.73 -64.34
CA THR A 455 39.49 -21.35 -63.88
C THR A 455 40.94 -20.85 -63.98
N PRO A 456 42.01 -21.65 -63.67
CA PRO A 456 43.36 -21.11 -63.58
C PRO A 456 44.00 -20.83 -64.94
N ASP A 457 44.75 -19.73 -65.01
CA ASP A 457 45.48 -19.27 -66.20
C ASP A 457 46.99 -19.04 -65.87
N PRO A 458 47.88 -18.88 -66.86
CA PRO A 458 49.31 -18.69 -66.62
C PRO A 458 49.70 -17.46 -65.77
N GLU A 459 48.88 -16.40 -65.73
CA GLU A 459 49.05 -15.24 -64.84
C GLU A 459 48.46 -15.50 -63.44
N ASN A 460 47.39 -16.31 -63.33
CA ASN A 460 46.75 -16.68 -62.06
C ASN A 460 46.69 -18.22 -61.87
N PRO A 461 47.83 -18.88 -61.58
CA PRO A 461 47.93 -20.34 -61.60
C PRO A 461 47.41 -21.04 -60.33
N ILE A 462 46.77 -20.32 -59.40
CA ILE A 462 46.35 -20.86 -58.09
C ILE A 462 44.86 -20.62 -57.90
N VAL A 463 44.12 -21.68 -57.60
CA VAL A 463 42.71 -21.67 -57.21
C VAL A 463 42.58 -22.30 -55.83
N SER A 464 41.54 -21.93 -55.07
CA SER A 464 41.20 -22.59 -53.82
C SER A 464 39.70 -22.88 -53.81
N ALA A 465 39.32 -24.07 -53.37
CA ALA A 465 37.94 -24.53 -53.32
C ALA A 465 37.63 -25.23 -52.00
N GLU A 466 36.37 -25.20 -51.61
CA GLU A 466 35.84 -26.00 -50.50
C GLU A 466 34.73 -26.90 -51.01
N HIS A 467 34.87 -28.20 -50.81
CA HIS A 467 33.86 -29.19 -51.21
C HIS A 467 33.78 -30.31 -50.18
N SER A 468 32.68 -31.05 -50.20
CA SER A 468 32.53 -32.25 -49.40
C SER A 468 33.13 -33.48 -50.08
N VAL A 469 33.44 -34.49 -49.27
CA VAL A 469 34.03 -35.76 -49.71
C VAL A 469 33.55 -36.89 -48.80
N ILE A 470 33.44 -38.09 -49.35
CA ILE A 470 33.11 -39.31 -48.61
C ILE A 470 34.42 -39.91 -48.09
N SER A 471 34.56 -39.93 -46.76
CA SER A 471 35.68 -40.52 -46.03
C SER A 471 35.64 -42.06 -46.05
N ALA A 472 36.75 -42.70 -45.66
CA ALA A 472 36.89 -44.16 -45.63
C ALA A 472 35.87 -44.89 -44.74
N ASP A 473 35.39 -44.20 -43.70
CA ASP A 473 34.33 -44.62 -42.77
C ASP A 473 32.90 -44.39 -43.32
N GLY A 474 32.77 -43.87 -44.54
CA GLY A 474 31.50 -43.49 -45.16
C GLY A 474 30.92 -42.18 -44.63
N SER A 475 31.63 -41.46 -43.75
CA SER A 475 31.20 -40.14 -43.28
C SER A 475 31.40 -39.05 -44.34
N LEU A 476 30.45 -38.11 -44.42
CA LEU A 476 30.61 -36.91 -45.22
C LEU A 476 31.49 -35.91 -44.47
N ARG A 477 32.57 -35.44 -45.10
CA ARG A 477 33.53 -34.48 -44.52
C ARG A 477 33.79 -33.33 -45.47
N TRP A 478 34.13 -32.17 -44.93
CA TRP A 478 34.45 -30.97 -45.71
C TRP A 478 35.96 -30.79 -45.81
N GLN A 479 36.45 -30.57 -47.03
CA GLN A 479 37.85 -30.26 -47.30
C GLN A 479 38.00 -28.90 -47.96
N GLN A 480 39.05 -28.19 -47.56
CA GLN A 480 39.54 -27.00 -48.25
C GLN A 480 40.80 -27.39 -49.02
N TRP A 481 40.81 -27.15 -50.31
CA TRP A 481 41.93 -27.39 -51.22
C TRP A 481 42.50 -26.07 -51.73
N THR A 482 43.82 -26.05 -51.94
CA THR A 482 44.52 -25.02 -52.69
C THR A 482 45.33 -25.71 -53.77
N ASP A 483 44.95 -25.44 -55.01
CA ASP A 483 45.36 -26.14 -56.22
C ASP A 483 46.20 -25.20 -57.07
N ARG A 484 47.44 -25.61 -57.37
CA ARG A 484 48.31 -24.89 -58.31
C ARG A 484 48.37 -25.64 -59.64
N ALA A 485 47.86 -25.02 -60.70
CA ALA A 485 48.00 -25.50 -62.06
C ALA A 485 49.46 -25.37 -62.54
N ILE A 486 49.93 -26.40 -63.24
CA ILE A 486 51.21 -26.46 -63.94
C ILE A 486 50.88 -26.50 -65.44
N PHE A 487 51.50 -25.59 -66.21
CA PHE A 487 51.17 -25.38 -67.62
C PHE A 487 52.27 -25.89 -68.56
N ASP A 488 51.88 -26.29 -69.77
CA ASP A 488 52.81 -26.52 -70.88
C ASP A 488 53.24 -25.20 -71.57
N ALA A 489 54.16 -25.30 -72.54
CA ALA A 489 54.62 -24.16 -73.32
C ALA A 489 53.57 -23.55 -74.28
N SER A 490 52.38 -24.15 -74.37
CA SER A 490 51.23 -23.67 -75.15
C SER A 490 50.16 -23.02 -74.28
N GLY A 491 50.31 -23.02 -72.96
CA GLY A 491 49.35 -22.48 -72.00
C GLY A 491 48.25 -23.45 -71.56
N ASN A 492 48.35 -24.75 -71.83
CA ASN A 492 47.40 -25.75 -71.34
C ASN A 492 47.83 -26.29 -69.98
N VAL A 493 46.89 -26.56 -69.07
CA VAL A 493 47.19 -27.25 -67.80
C VAL A 493 47.56 -28.71 -68.07
N VAL A 494 48.71 -29.15 -67.56
CA VAL A 494 49.18 -30.54 -67.67
C VAL A 494 49.02 -31.32 -66.37
N GLU A 495 49.08 -30.65 -65.22
CA GLU A 495 49.01 -31.27 -63.89
C GLU A 495 48.67 -30.21 -62.85
N PHE A 496 48.02 -30.60 -61.77
CA PHE A 496 47.80 -29.80 -60.58
C PHE A 496 48.67 -30.29 -59.43
N GLN A 497 49.19 -29.37 -58.62
CA GLN A 497 49.81 -29.65 -57.33
C GLN A 497 48.95 -29.06 -56.22
N SER A 498 48.49 -29.89 -55.30
CA SER A 498 47.40 -29.53 -54.39
C SER A 498 47.74 -29.84 -52.93
N VAL A 499 47.33 -28.93 -52.05
CA VAL A 499 47.38 -29.10 -50.59
C VAL A 499 45.98 -28.95 -50.03
N GLY A 500 45.56 -29.92 -49.22
CA GLY A 500 44.21 -30.06 -48.70
C GLY A 500 44.17 -30.21 -47.19
N ARG A 501 43.10 -29.71 -46.58
CA ARG A 501 42.87 -29.77 -45.14
C ARG A 501 41.41 -30.08 -44.83
N ASP A 502 41.19 -30.98 -43.87
CA ASP A 502 39.86 -31.21 -43.30
C ASP A 502 39.41 -29.96 -42.50
N ILE A 503 38.26 -29.41 -42.87
CA ILE A 503 37.64 -28.24 -42.25
C ILE A 503 36.27 -28.57 -41.64
N THR A 504 35.93 -29.85 -41.49
CA THR A 504 34.60 -30.31 -41.04
C THR A 504 34.22 -29.72 -39.67
N GLU A 505 35.12 -29.76 -38.69
CA GLU A 505 34.87 -29.19 -37.36
C GLU A 505 34.64 -27.67 -37.41
N LYS A 506 35.40 -26.97 -38.27
CA LYS A 506 35.27 -25.51 -38.47
C LYS A 506 33.90 -25.17 -39.07
N ARG A 507 33.48 -25.88 -40.13
CA ARG A 507 32.16 -25.68 -40.76
C ARG A 507 31.01 -26.00 -39.81
N LEU A 508 31.11 -27.05 -39.00
CA LEU A 508 30.11 -27.37 -37.97
C LEU A 508 30.02 -26.29 -36.88
N ALA A 509 31.16 -25.74 -36.44
CA ALA A 509 31.19 -24.63 -35.49
C ALA A 509 30.59 -23.34 -36.07
N GLU A 510 30.86 -23.02 -37.34
CA GLU A 510 30.26 -21.86 -38.04
C GLU A 510 28.73 -21.99 -38.21
N ILE A 511 28.22 -23.20 -38.46
CA ILE A 511 26.78 -23.48 -38.52
C ILE A 511 26.14 -23.32 -37.14
N ALA A 512 26.71 -23.94 -36.10
CA ALA A 512 26.21 -23.82 -34.73
C ALA A 512 26.22 -22.37 -34.22
N LEU A 513 27.21 -21.56 -34.61
CA LEU A 513 27.26 -20.13 -34.29
C LEU A 513 26.11 -19.35 -34.96
N LYS A 514 25.77 -19.67 -36.22
CA LYS A 514 24.63 -19.05 -36.93
C LYS A 514 23.30 -19.42 -36.28
N GLU A 515 23.10 -20.69 -35.93
CA GLU A 515 21.88 -21.14 -35.23
C GLU A 515 21.74 -20.48 -33.85
N LEU A 516 22.83 -20.36 -33.09
CA LEU A 516 22.84 -19.67 -31.81
C LEU A 516 22.51 -18.17 -31.95
N ASN A 517 23.09 -17.49 -32.94
CA ASN A 517 22.80 -16.08 -33.19
C ASN A 517 21.33 -15.87 -33.59
N ALA A 518 20.76 -16.70 -34.46
CA ALA A 518 19.34 -16.62 -34.84
C ALA A 518 18.43 -16.79 -33.61
N SER A 519 18.73 -17.75 -32.72
CA SER A 519 17.99 -17.94 -31.46
C SER A 519 18.16 -16.76 -30.47
N LEU A 520 19.32 -16.10 -30.46
CA LEU A 520 19.54 -14.90 -29.65
C LEU A 520 18.77 -13.70 -30.20
N GLU A 521 18.74 -13.50 -31.53
CA GLU A 521 17.96 -12.44 -32.18
C GLU A 521 16.46 -12.60 -31.92
N GLU A 522 15.92 -13.81 -32.01
CA GLU A 522 14.53 -14.14 -31.66
C GLU A 522 14.22 -13.76 -30.21
N ARG A 523 15.05 -14.19 -29.26
CA ARG A 523 14.89 -13.86 -27.83
C ARG A 523 15.02 -12.36 -27.52
N ILE A 524 15.85 -11.64 -28.27
CA ILE A 524 15.97 -10.18 -28.16
C ILE A 524 14.70 -9.50 -28.68
N ALA A 525 14.13 -9.97 -29.79
CA ALA A 525 12.88 -9.45 -30.33
C ALA A 525 11.71 -9.68 -29.36
N GLU A 526 11.54 -10.90 -28.85
CA GLU A 526 10.54 -11.23 -27.81
C GLU A 526 10.66 -10.31 -26.59
N ARG A 527 11.88 -10.19 -26.04
CA ARG A 527 12.10 -9.39 -24.82
C ARG A 527 11.91 -7.90 -25.06
N THR A 528 12.19 -7.41 -26.27
CA THR A 528 11.98 -6.01 -26.66
C THR A 528 10.48 -5.68 -26.75
N VAL A 529 9.65 -6.58 -27.28
CA VAL A 529 8.18 -6.44 -27.25
C VAL A 529 7.65 -6.45 -25.81
N GLU A 530 8.12 -7.38 -24.97
CA GLU A 530 7.71 -7.46 -23.56
C GLU A 530 8.08 -6.20 -22.77
N LEU A 531 9.32 -5.71 -22.91
CA LEU A 531 9.79 -4.47 -22.28
C LEU A 531 9.00 -3.24 -22.76
N SER A 532 8.64 -3.19 -24.05
CA SER A 532 7.84 -2.09 -24.61
C SER A 532 6.44 -2.06 -24.00
N ARG A 533 5.76 -3.22 -23.89
CA ARG A 533 4.46 -3.33 -23.21
C ARG A 533 4.53 -2.90 -21.74
N VAL A 534 5.54 -3.36 -21.00
CA VAL A 534 5.72 -2.99 -19.59
C VAL A 534 6.03 -1.50 -19.44
N ALA A 535 6.79 -0.90 -20.37
CA ALA A 535 7.06 0.54 -20.37
C ALA A 535 5.80 1.38 -20.65
N GLU A 536 4.89 0.92 -21.50
CA GLU A 536 3.59 1.56 -21.72
C GLU A 536 2.66 1.46 -20.51
N GLU A 537 2.59 0.28 -19.87
CA GLU A 537 1.84 0.08 -18.62
C GLU A 537 2.36 0.98 -17.49
N LEU A 538 3.69 1.06 -17.32
CA LEU A 538 4.31 1.91 -16.31
C LEU A 538 4.08 3.41 -16.59
N ARG A 539 4.09 3.83 -17.87
CA ARG A 539 3.75 5.21 -18.25
C ARG A 539 2.31 5.54 -17.92
N TRP A 540 1.35 4.62 -18.15
CA TRP A 540 -0.04 4.82 -17.77
C TRP A 540 -0.20 5.00 -16.26
N GLU A 541 0.41 4.12 -15.45
CA GLU A 541 0.34 4.19 -13.98
C GLU A 541 0.93 5.51 -13.44
N VAL A 542 2.04 5.98 -14.01
CA VAL A 542 2.64 7.29 -13.65
C VAL A 542 1.71 8.45 -14.04
N ASP A 543 1.09 8.42 -15.23
CA ASP A 543 0.14 9.45 -15.67
C ASP A 543 -1.12 9.50 -14.80
N GLU A 544 -1.67 8.35 -14.42
CA GLU A 544 -2.82 8.24 -13.52
C GLU A 544 -2.48 8.76 -12.12
N ARG A 545 -1.32 8.39 -11.58
CA ARG A 545 -0.84 8.87 -10.28
C ARG A 545 -0.60 10.38 -10.27
N MET A 546 0.00 10.95 -11.32
CA MET A 546 0.17 12.39 -11.45
C MET A 546 -1.17 13.14 -11.50
N ARG A 547 -2.20 12.58 -12.16
CA ARG A 547 -3.56 13.18 -12.18
C ARG A 547 -4.22 13.12 -10.80
N ALA A 548 -4.12 12.00 -10.10
CA ALA A 548 -4.65 11.86 -8.74
C ALA A 548 -3.97 12.84 -7.76
N GLU A 549 -2.65 12.99 -7.86
CA GLU A 549 -1.88 13.94 -7.04
C GLU A 549 -2.23 15.40 -7.37
N ALA A 550 -2.35 15.75 -8.65
CA ALA A 550 -2.79 17.08 -9.08
C ALA A 550 -4.22 17.42 -8.60
N GLN A 551 -5.14 16.44 -8.62
CA GLN A 551 -6.51 16.63 -8.14
C GLN A 551 -6.59 16.71 -6.61
N LEU A 552 -5.74 15.96 -5.89
CA LEU A 552 -5.60 16.09 -4.44
C LEU A 552 -5.04 17.47 -4.06
N GLN A 553 -4.00 17.95 -4.74
CA GLN A 553 -3.46 19.31 -4.55
C GLN A 553 -4.48 20.39 -4.89
N ALA A 554 -5.30 20.21 -5.94
CA ALA A 554 -6.39 21.13 -6.26
C ALA A 554 -7.44 21.19 -5.15
N SER A 555 -7.88 20.04 -4.62
CA SER A 555 -8.85 19.97 -3.52
C SER A 555 -8.30 20.53 -2.20
N LEU A 556 -7.01 20.29 -1.89
CA LEU A 556 -6.32 20.92 -0.77
C LEU A 556 -6.33 22.44 -0.90
N ARG A 557 -5.96 22.97 -2.07
CA ARG A 557 -5.92 24.41 -2.35
C ARG A 557 -7.31 25.05 -2.33
N GLU A 558 -8.34 24.33 -2.77
CA GLU A 558 -9.75 24.76 -2.64
C GLU A 558 -10.16 24.85 -1.18
N LYS A 559 -9.85 23.83 -0.35
CA LYS A 559 -10.11 23.84 1.10
C LYS A 559 -9.35 24.96 1.83
N GLU A 560 -8.09 25.21 1.49
CA GLU A 560 -7.31 26.33 2.03
C GLU A 560 -7.94 27.70 1.69
N VAL A 561 -8.40 27.87 0.45
CA VAL A 561 -9.10 29.09 0.02
C VAL A 561 -10.44 29.23 0.75
N LEU A 562 -11.19 28.13 0.93
CA LEU A 562 -12.45 28.13 1.66
C LEU A 562 -12.26 28.51 3.15
N LEU A 563 -11.25 27.95 3.82
CA LEU A 563 -10.91 28.30 5.20
C LEU A 563 -10.50 29.78 5.30
N ARG A 564 -9.66 30.27 4.38
CA ARG A 564 -9.27 31.69 4.33
C ARG A 564 -10.46 32.61 4.11
N GLU A 565 -11.39 32.24 3.24
CA GLU A 565 -12.65 32.96 2.99
C GLU A 565 -13.56 32.95 4.24
N ILE A 566 -13.64 31.84 4.98
CA ILE A 566 -14.33 31.78 6.28
C ILE A 566 -13.69 32.77 7.26
N HIS A 567 -12.36 32.80 7.39
CA HIS A 567 -11.70 33.74 8.30
C HIS A 567 -11.89 35.20 7.90
N HIS A 568 -11.85 35.51 6.60
CA HIS A 568 -12.22 36.83 6.09
C HIS A 568 -13.68 37.19 6.38
N ARG A 569 -14.62 36.24 6.26
CA ARG A 569 -16.04 36.44 6.59
C ARG A 569 -16.26 36.67 8.09
N VAL A 570 -15.59 35.92 8.97
CA VAL A 570 -15.65 36.16 10.42
C VAL A 570 -15.14 37.57 10.74
N LYS A 571 -13.99 37.97 10.19
CA LYS A 571 -13.47 39.35 10.33
C LYS A 571 -14.45 40.41 9.80
N ASN A 572 -15.01 40.21 8.61
CA ASN A 572 -15.97 41.15 8.00
C ASN A 572 -17.26 41.25 8.83
N ASN A 573 -17.78 40.13 9.35
CA ASN A 573 -18.96 40.10 10.20
C ASN A 573 -18.72 40.83 11.52
N LEU A 574 -17.57 40.58 12.19
CA LEU A 574 -17.16 41.31 13.39
C LEU A 574 -17.01 42.83 13.11
N GLN A 575 -16.50 43.21 11.94
CA GLN A 575 -16.44 44.62 11.51
C GLN A 575 -17.82 45.25 11.24
N ILE A 576 -18.77 44.50 10.66
CA ILE A 576 -20.15 44.96 10.46
C ILE A 576 -20.85 45.16 11.81
N VAL A 577 -20.73 44.20 12.74
CA VAL A 577 -21.27 44.32 14.10
C VAL A 577 -20.65 45.51 14.84
N SER A 578 -19.31 45.67 14.78
CA SER A 578 -18.63 46.84 15.34
C SER A 578 -19.12 48.16 14.74
N SER A 579 -19.48 48.17 13.45
CA SER A 579 -20.00 49.36 12.75
C SER A 579 -21.46 49.67 13.14
N LEU A 580 -22.30 48.65 13.30
CA LEU A 580 -23.68 48.80 13.80
C LEU A 580 -23.67 49.33 15.24
N LEU A 581 -22.82 48.78 16.11
CA LEU A 581 -22.61 49.28 17.47
C LEU A 581 -22.07 50.73 17.47
N SER A 582 -21.25 51.10 16.48
CA SER A 582 -20.78 52.49 16.31
C SER A 582 -21.90 53.46 15.92
N LEU A 583 -22.89 52.99 15.17
CA LEU A 583 -24.07 53.80 14.79
C LEU A 583 -25.07 53.88 15.95
N GLN A 584 -25.31 52.79 16.67
CA GLN A 584 -26.13 52.78 17.89
C GLN A 584 -25.52 53.65 19.00
N ALA A 585 -24.19 53.61 19.19
CA ALA A 585 -23.50 54.47 20.15
C ALA A 585 -23.76 55.96 19.92
N ARG A 586 -23.93 56.41 18.66
CA ARG A 586 -24.27 57.81 18.34
C ARG A 586 -25.71 58.20 18.68
N GLN A 587 -26.59 57.23 18.91
CA GLN A 587 -28.01 57.43 19.26
C GLN A 587 -28.26 57.34 20.78
N VAL A 588 -27.32 56.75 21.53
CA VAL A 588 -27.39 56.70 23.00
C VAL A 588 -26.92 58.04 23.59
N THR A 589 -27.80 58.67 24.36
CA THR A 589 -27.55 59.96 25.03
C THR A 589 -27.07 59.81 26.48
N ASP A 590 -27.25 58.64 27.09
CA ASP A 590 -26.69 58.33 28.41
C ASP A 590 -25.20 57.98 28.33
N ALA A 591 -24.41 58.54 29.24
CA ALA A 591 -22.97 58.32 29.31
C ALA A 591 -22.63 56.87 29.68
N THR A 592 -23.46 56.21 30.48
CA THR A 592 -23.25 54.82 30.91
C THR A 592 -23.45 53.86 29.74
N GLY A 593 -24.59 53.95 29.06
CA GLY A 593 -24.87 53.15 27.86
C GLY A 593 -23.88 53.39 26.71
N LEU A 594 -23.41 54.63 26.55
CA LEU A 594 -22.35 54.96 25.57
C LEU A 594 -21.02 54.26 25.92
N ALA A 595 -20.61 54.28 27.18
CA ALA A 595 -19.38 53.62 27.65
C ALA A 595 -19.46 52.10 27.48
N MET A 596 -20.61 51.48 27.76
CA MET A 596 -20.81 50.03 27.55
C MET A 596 -20.72 49.65 26.06
N LEU A 597 -21.35 50.41 25.16
CA LEU A 597 -21.24 50.18 23.71
C LEU A 597 -19.82 50.37 23.17
N GLN A 598 -19.06 51.32 23.73
CA GLN A 598 -17.64 51.50 23.39
C GLN A 598 -16.78 50.34 23.91
N ASP A 599 -17.08 49.78 25.09
CA ASP A 599 -16.38 48.59 25.57
C ASP A 599 -16.66 47.36 24.71
N SER A 600 -17.93 47.11 24.36
CA SER A 600 -18.31 46.00 23.46
C SER A 600 -17.65 46.11 22.08
N GLN A 601 -17.47 47.32 21.55
CA GLN A 601 -16.66 47.52 20.33
C GLN A 601 -15.18 47.19 20.53
N ASN A 602 -14.57 47.65 21.63
CA ASN A 602 -13.15 47.37 21.90
C ASN A 602 -12.89 45.87 22.11
N ARG A 603 -13.81 45.16 22.77
CA ARG A 603 -13.83 43.69 22.90
C ARG A 603 -13.88 43.02 21.53
N LEU A 604 -14.88 43.35 20.70
CA LEU A 604 -15.04 42.81 19.34
C LEU A 604 -13.82 43.09 18.44
N ARG A 605 -13.23 44.28 18.55
CA ARG A 605 -12.05 44.68 17.78
C ARG A 605 -10.80 43.90 18.19
N SER A 606 -10.63 43.65 19.49
CA SER A 606 -9.53 42.82 20.01
C SER A 606 -9.72 41.36 19.63
N MET A 607 -10.96 40.83 19.71
CA MET A 607 -11.32 39.49 19.22
C MET A 607 -11.06 39.29 17.73
N ALA A 608 -11.42 40.27 16.88
CA ALA A 608 -11.16 40.21 15.45
C ALA A 608 -9.65 40.21 15.13
N LEU A 609 -8.84 40.92 15.92
CA LEU A 609 -7.39 40.98 15.77
C LEU A 609 -6.69 39.71 16.27
N ILE A 610 -7.18 39.12 17.37
CA ILE A 610 -6.79 37.80 17.87
C ILE A 610 -7.02 36.74 16.79
N HIS A 611 -8.24 36.68 16.25
CA HIS A 611 -8.63 35.71 15.22
C HIS A 611 -7.85 35.91 13.91
N GLU A 612 -7.53 37.15 13.53
CA GLU A 612 -6.68 37.45 12.37
C GLU A 612 -5.23 36.97 12.57
N LYS A 613 -4.64 37.16 13.75
CA LYS A 613 -3.26 36.74 14.01
C LYS A 613 -3.07 35.23 14.10
N LEU A 614 -4.03 34.51 14.69
CA LEU A 614 -3.97 33.06 14.90
C LEU A 614 -4.09 32.25 13.59
N HIS A 615 -4.74 32.79 12.57
CA HIS A 615 -4.92 32.13 11.26
C HIS A 615 -4.00 32.66 10.15
N GLN A 616 -3.02 33.51 10.48
CA GLN A 616 -1.99 33.97 9.54
C GLN A 616 -0.74 33.06 9.50
N SER A 617 -0.53 32.21 10.50
CA SER A 617 0.53 31.20 10.51
C SER A 617 0.13 29.98 9.65
N VAL A 618 1.01 29.61 8.71
CA VAL A 618 0.77 28.53 7.74
C VAL A 618 0.77 27.13 8.40
N GLU A 619 1.36 26.99 9.60
CA GLU A 619 1.25 25.78 10.41
C GLU A 619 0.03 25.84 11.33
N ILE A 620 -1.02 25.11 10.93
CA ILE A 620 -2.40 25.16 11.47
C ILE A 620 -2.52 24.65 12.94
N ALA A 621 -1.43 24.20 13.57
CA ALA A 621 -1.47 23.47 14.85
C ALA A 621 -0.83 24.18 16.06
N ARG A 622 -0.06 25.26 15.89
CA ARG A 622 0.77 25.82 16.99
C ARG A 622 0.90 27.34 16.93
N VAL A 623 0.72 27.97 18.09
CA VAL A 623 0.82 29.42 18.29
C VAL A 623 2.04 29.71 19.15
N ASP A 624 2.98 30.53 18.66
CA ASP A 624 3.98 31.18 19.53
C ASP A 624 3.24 32.15 20.44
N PHE A 625 3.15 31.80 21.72
CA PHE A 625 2.35 32.54 22.68
C PHE A 625 3.02 33.85 23.12
N GLY A 626 4.35 33.94 23.00
CA GLY A 626 5.10 35.15 23.31
C GLY A 626 4.85 36.26 22.29
N ASP A 627 4.99 35.95 21.01
CA ASP A 627 4.74 36.89 19.91
C ASP A 627 3.25 37.29 19.82
N TYR A 628 2.36 36.35 20.11
CA TYR A 628 0.92 36.59 20.22
C TYR A 628 0.58 37.59 21.35
N ILE A 629 1.07 37.37 22.57
CA ILE A 629 0.85 38.30 23.69
C ILE A 629 1.42 39.70 23.39
N ARG A 630 2.66 39.78 22.89
CA ARG A 630 3.28 41.09 22.56
C ARG A 630 2.44 41.87 21.54
N SER A 631 1.91 41.18 20.53
CA SER A 631 1.02 41.77 19.52
C SER A 631 -0.31 42.25 20.11
N LEU A 632 -0.94 41.41 20.95
CA LEU A 632 -2.21 41.73 21.61
C LEU A 632 -2.09 42.96 22.51
N ILE A 633 -1.08 42.99 23.40
CA ILE A 633 -0.92 44.07 24.36
C ILE A 633 -0.56 45.40 23.67
N ALA A 634 0.24 45.36 22.59
CA ALA A 634 0.49 46.55 21.77
C ALA A 634 -0.80 47.12 21.15
N SER A 635 -1.70 46.27 20.66
CA SER A 635 -3.01 46.69 20.12
C SER A 635 -3.93 47.30 21.19
N LEU A 636 -3.89 46.78 22.42
CA LEU A 636 -4.66 47.33 23.54
C LEU A 636 -4.14 48.71 23.95
N MET A 637 -2.82 48.87 24.10
CA MET A 637 -2.21 50.17 24.39
C MET A 637 -2.52 51.22 23.32
N ALA A 638 -2.57 50.83 22.05
CA ALA A 638 -2.96 51.68 20.92
C ALA A 638 -4.46 52.04 20.92
N SER A 639 -5.31 51.23 21.56
CA SER A 639 -6.77 51.46 21.61
C SER A 639 -7.18 52.39 22.77
N TYR A 640 -6.40 52.42 23.85
CA TYR A 640 -6.67 53.25 25.06
C TYR A 640 -5.81 54.53 25.17
N SER A 641 -5.00 54.85 24.15
CA SER A 641 -3.93 55.87 24.22
C SER A 641 -4.38 57.29 24.58
N GLY A 642 -5.67 57.62 24.46
CA GLY A 642 -6.22 58.93 24.82
C GLY A 642 -6.30 59.21 26.33
N ALA A 643 -6.28 58.16 27.18
CA ALA A 643 -6.44 58.28 28.63
C ALA A 643 -5.22 57.79 29.44
N THR A 644 -4.29 57.05 28.81
CA THR A 644 -3.27 56.22 29.51
C THR A 644 -1.82 56.53 29.13
N ALA A 645 -1.55 57.74 28.62
CA ALA A 645 -0.24 58.14 28.08
C ALA A 645 0.96 58.12 29.07
N SER A 646 0.74 57.75 30.34
CA SER A 646 1.75 57.62 31.39
C SER A 646 1.83 56.21 32.01
N VAL A 647 1.23 55.19 31.37
CA VAL A 647 1.30 53.78 31.79
C VAL A 647 2.38 53.04 31.00
N SER A 648 3.37 52.47 31.70
CA SER A 648 4.40 51.61 31.11
C SER A 648 4.01 50.14 31.17
N VAL A 649 4.34 49.35 30.15
CA VAL A 649 4.04 47.90 30.11
C VAL A 649 5.31 47.07 30.09
N VAL A 650 5.36 46.01 30.90
CA VAL A 650 6.44 45.02 30.97
C VAL A 650 5.86 43.64 30.60
N ILE A 651 6.50 42.94 29.66
CA ILE A 651 6.04 41.64 29.14
C ILE A 651 7.18 40.60 29.22
N GLU A 652 7.04 39.67 30.16
CA GLU A 652 8.03 38.62 30.48
C GLU A 652 7.48 37.23 30.17
N VAL A 653 7.75 36.72 28.98
CA VAL A 653 7.31 35.38 28.55
C VAL A 653 8.54 34.49 28.45
N ALA A 654 8.50 33.32 29.11
CA ALA A 654 9.57 32.32 29.00
C ALA A 654 9.67 31.78 27.54
N PRO A 655 10.88 31.42 27.08
CA PRO A 655 11.10 30.99 25.69
C PRO A 655 10.31 29.72 25.33
N ASP A 656 10.03 29.60 24.03
CA ASP A 656 9.43 28.42 23.39
C ASP A 656 8.08 27.96 23.97
N ILE A 657 7.29 28.87 24.54
CA ILE A 657 5.90 28.58 24.93
C ILE A 657 5.02 28.55 23.67
N HIS A 658 4.75 27.33 23.21
CA HIS A 658 3.81 27.04 22.14
C HIS A 658 2.50 26.51 22.72
N LEU A 659 1.37 27.05 22.28
CA LEU A 659 0.02 26.61 22.63
C LEU A 659 -0.77 26.17 21.39
N ASP A 660 -1.76 25.31 21.58
CA ASP A 660 -2.83 25.09 20.61
C ASP A 660 -3.78 26.30 20.57
N ILE A 661 -4.63 26.36 19.55
CA ILE A 661 -5.60 27.46 19.36
C ILE A 661 -6.62 27.47 20.50
N ASP A 662 -7.05 26.29 20.96
CA ASP A 662 -8.07 26.11 21.99
C ASP A 662 -7.64 26.61 23.38
N THR A 663 -6.34 26.69 23.64
CA THR A 663 -5.76 27.29 24.86
C THR A 663 -5.30 28.73 24.61
N ALA A 664 -4.72 29.04 23.43
CA ALA A 664 -4.24 30.39 23.11
C ALA A 664 -5.36 31.43 23.02
N VAL A 665 -6.54 31.06 22.51
CA VAL A 665 -7.70 31.96 22.44
C VAL A 665 -8.21 32.33 23.84
N PRO A 666 -8.59 31.40 24.73
CA PRO A 666 -8.99 31.75 26.10
C PRO A 666 -7.94 32.56 26.87
N CYS A 667 -6.66 32.20 26.79
CA CYS A 667 -5.61 32.94 27.49
C CYS A 667 -5.44 34.36 26.94
N GLY A 668 -5.54 34.56 25.63
CA GLY A 668 -5.57 35.90 25.03
C GLY A 668 -6.78 36.74 25.47
N LEU A 669 -7.97 36.11 25.59
CA LEU A 669 -9.17 36.78 26.08
C LEU A 669 -9.08 37.14 27.58
N ILE A 670 -8.49 36.28 28.41
CA ILE A 670 -8.19 36.58 29.83
C ILE A 670 -7.27 37.80 29.92
N ILE A 671 -6.17 37.82 29.17
CA ILE A 671 -5.22 38.94 29.13
C ILE A 671 -5.91 40.23 28.66
N ASN A 672 -6.74 40.15 27.61
CA ASN A 672 -7.51 41.27 27.08
C ASN A 672 -8.42 41.91 28.14
N GLU A 673 -9.16 41.11 28.90
CA GLU A 673 -10.05 41.60 29.96
C GLU A 673 -9.27 42.23 31.11
N LEU A 674 -8.27 41.52 31.64
CA LEU A 674 -7.49 41.97 32.80
C LEU A 674 -6.72 43.26 32.50
N ILE A 675 -6.09 43.36 31.32
CA ILE A 675 -5.38 44.57 30.89
C ILE A 675 -6.34 45.71 30.59
N SER A 676 -7.48 45.45 29.93
CA SER A 676 -8.50 46.49 29.70
C SER A 676 -9.05 47.04 31.01
N ASN A 677 -9.25 46.19 32.02
CA ASN A 677 -9.70 46.62 33.35
C ASN A 677 -8.63 47.45 34.07
N ALA A 678 -7.36 47.04 34.03
CA ALA A 678 -6.26 47.82 34.61
C ALA A 678 -6.12 49.20 33.94
N LEU A 679 -6.15 49.27 32.60
CA LEU A 679 -6.06 50.52 31.85
C LEU A 679 -7.23 51.49 32.11
N LYS A 680 -8.44 50.98 32.38
CA LYS A 680 -9.61 51.81 32.70
C LYS A 680 -9.69 52.25 34.16
N HIS A 681 -9.31 51.37 35.09
CA HIS A 681 -9.65 51.52 36.51
C HIS A 681 -8.42 51.69 37.41
N ALA A 682 -7.33 50.96 37.17
CA ALA A 682 -6.14 51.02 38.03
C ALA A 682 -5.41 52.37 37.93
N PHE A 683 -5.45 52.99 36.75
CA PHE A 683 -4.75 54.24 36.41
C PHE A 683 -5.68 55.43 36.13
N ALA A 684 -6.87 55.44 36.73
CA ALA A 684 -7.82 56.54 36.63
C ALA A 684 -7.21 57.89 37.08
N ASP A 685 -7.84 58.99 36.64
CA ASP A 685 -7.43 60.39 36.90
C ASP A 685 -6.00 60.75 36.45
N GLY A 686 -5.47 60.06 35.44
CA GLY A 686 -4.16 60.35 34.84
C GLY A 686 -2.96 59.85 35.64
N ARG A 687 -3.19 58.92 36.58
CA ARG A 687 -2.16 58.31 37.42
C ARG A 687 -1.13 57.55 36.56
N SER A 688 0.14 57.91 36.71
CA SER A 688 1.24 57.15 36.09
C SER A 688 1.45 55.82 36.83
N GLY A 689 1.85 54.79 36.10
CA GLY A 689 2.05 53.46 36.69
C GLY A 689 2.59 52.44 35.71
N THR A 690 2.65 51.20 36.15
CA THR A 690 3.22 50.08 35.41
C THR A 690 2.28 48.89 35.45
N LEU A 691 2.13 48.24 34.29
CA LEU A 691 1.43 46.98 34.12
C LEU A 691 2.46 45.90 33.76
N TRP A 692 2.41 44.79 34.47
CA TRP A 692 3.23 43.61 34.22
C TRP A 692 2.34 42.48 33.69
N THR A 693 2.85 41.77 32.69
CA THR A 693 2.28 40.50 32.24
C THR A 693 3.41 39.49 32.11
N SER A 694 3.33 38.38 32.83
CA SER A 694 4.33 37.32 32.75
C SER A 694 3.70 35.96 32.46
N VAL A 695 4.43 35.11 31.73
CA VAL A 695 4.04 33.73 31.46
C VAL A 695 5.24 32.81 31.64
N ASN A 696 5.17 31.93 32.64
CA ASN A 696 6.26 31.05 33.05
C ASN A 696 5.81 29.59 33.14
N ARG A 697 6.74 28.66 32.93
CA ARG A 697 6.53 27.22 33.18
C ARG A 697 6.78 26.93 34.67
N THR A 698 5.87 26.23 35.34
CA THR A 698 6.04 25.77 36.72
C THR A 698 6.76 24.42 36.78
N ALA A 699 7.15 23.98 37.97
CA ALA A 699 7.77 22.67 38.19
C ALA A 699 6.85 21.46 37.90
N ASN A 700 5.53 21.67 37.78
CA ASN A 700 4.52 20.61 37.71
C ASN A 700 3.98 20.35 36.29
N GLN A 701 4.65 20.83 35.23
CA GLN A 701 4.10 20.87 33.86
C GLN A 701 2.81 21.71 33.78
N GLU A 702 2.76 22.84 34.49
CA GLU A 702 1.70 23.84 34.37
C GLU A 702 2.30 25.14 33.86
N LEU A 703 1.49 25.97 33.20
CA LEU A 703 1.83 27.36 32.90
C LEU A 703 1.20 28.27 33.96
N GLU A 704 1.98 29.27 34.37
CA GLU A 704 1.56 30.36 35.22
C GLU A 704 1.51 31.64 34.38
N LEU A 705 0.30 32.20 34.22
CA LEU A 705 0.04 33.51 33.63
C LEU A 705 -0.27 34.50 34.76
N VAL A 706 0.51 35.58 34.87
CA VAL A 706 0.27 36.64 35.86
C VAL A 706 0.02 37.96 35.13
N VAL A 707 -1.03 38.68 35.54
CA VAL A 707 -1.27 40.08 35.15
C VAL A 707 -1.33 40.91 36.44
N ARG A 708 -0.51 41.95 36.55
CA ARG A 708 -0.43 42.82 37.73
C ARG A 708 -0.34 44.29 37.34
N ASP A 709 -0.93 45.16 38.13
CA ASP A 709 -0.72 46.61 38.12
C ASP A 709 -0.18 47.14 39.47
N ASN A 710 0.22 48.41 39.50
CA ASN A 710 0.51 49.19 40.72
C ASN A 710 -0.45 50.38 40.89
N GLY A 711 -1.68 50.24 40.42
CA GLY A 711 -2.68 51.30 40.42
C GLY A 711 -3.38 51.47 41.77
N VAL A 712 -4.63 51.93 41.73
CA VAL A 712 -5.48 52.07 42.93
C VAL A 712 -5.91 50.75 43.56
N GLY A 713 -5.71 49.62 42.87
CA GLY A 713 -6.20 48.31 43.28
C GLY A 713 -7.71 48.14 43.07
N LEU A 714 -8.21 46.96 43.42
CA LEU A 714 -9.63 46.62 43.37
C LEU A 714 -10.38 47.24 44.57
N PRO A 715 -11.63 47.70 44.38
CA PRO A 715 -12.50 48.12 45.47
C PRO A 715 -12.67 47.05 46.56
N PRO A 716 -12.89 47.42 47.85
CA PRO A 716 -13.03 46.45 48.94
C PRO A 716 -14.18 45.45 48.74
N ASP A 717 -15.24 45.85 48.03
CA ASP A 717 -16.40 45.03 47.69
C ASP A 717 -16.17 44.11 46.47
N MET A 718 -15.12 44.33 45.66
CA MET A 718 -14.72 43.45 44.55
C MET A 718 -13.71 42.36 44.96
N GLN A 719 -13.43 42.18 46.25
CA GLN A 719 -12.57 41.09 46.74
C GLN A 719 -13.22 39.69 46.64
N SER A 720 -14.52 39.61 46.34
CA SER A 720 -15.25 38.36 46.09
C SER A 720 -15.60 38.22 44.61
N LEU A 721 -15.21 37.10 44.00
CA LEU A 721 -15.37 36.80 42.56
C LEU A 721 -16.83 36.64 42.07
N THR A 722 -17.84 36.80 42.93
CA THR A 722 -19.17 36.19 42.72
C THR A 722 -20.33 37.09 42.29
N THR A 723 -20.25 38.44 42.32
CA THR A 723 -21.50 39.23 42.39
C THR A 723 -21.69 40.41 41.42
N LYS A 724 -20.71 40.82 40.60
CA LYS A 724 -20.87 42.02 39.73
C LYS A 724 -20.29 41.91 38.31
N SER A 725 -19.04 42.34 38.10
CA SER A 725 -18.60 42.79 36.77
C SER A 725 -18.53 41.68 35.71
N LEU A 726 -19.11 41.97 34.54
CA LEU A 726 -19.17 41.09 33.36
C LEU A 726 -17.80 40.51 32.98
N GLY A 727 -16.76 41.36 32.95
CA GLY A 727 -15.40 40.94 32.59
C GLY A 727 -14.77 39.94 33.56
N LEU A 728 -15.01 40.04 34.88
CA LEU A 728 -14.48 39.06 35.85
C LEU A 728 -15.24 37.73 35.79
N ARG A 729 -16.55 37.74 35.46
CA ARG A 729 -17.30 36.51 35.16
C ARG A 729 -16.72 35.79 33.93
N LEU A 730 -16.45 36.53 32.84
CA LEU A 730 -15.80 36.01 31.64
C LEU A 730 -14.42 35.39 31.96
N VAL A 731 -13.55 36.08 32.69
CA VAL A 731 -12.24 35.55 33.10
C VAL A 731 -12.39 34.23 33.87
N ASN A 732 -13.30 34.15 34.86
CA ASN A 732 -13.50 32.92 35.64
C ASN A 732 -14.07 31.75 34.81
N THR A 733 -14.86 32.02 33.78
CA THR A 733 -15.34 30.98 32.85
C THR A 733 -14.24 30.52 31.90
N LEU A 734 -13.43 31.42 31.35
CA LEU A 734 -12.28 31.08 30.51
C LEU A 734 -11.18 30.31 31.27
N VAL A 735 -10.91 30.67 32.53
CA VAL A 735 -9.98 29.93 33.40
C VAL A 735 -10.48 28.50 33.64
N ARG A 736 -11.78 28.30 33.86
CA ARG A 736 -12.37 26.95 33.95
C ARG A 736 -12.30 26.18 32.62
N GLN A 737 -12.44 26.86 31.49
CA GLN A 737 -12.32 26.24 30.15
C GLN A 737 -10.92 25.65 29.92
N ILE A 738 -9.86 26.38 30.29
CA ILE A 738 -8.46 25.87 30.25
C ILE A 738 -8.10 24.98 31.46
N LYS A 739 -9.08 24.56 32.26
CA LYS A 739 -8.93 23.72 33.45
C LYS A 739 -7.95 24.30 34.50
N GLY A 740 -7.82 25.62 34.53
CA GLY A 740 -6.94 26.33 35.44
C GLY A 740 -7.59 26.77 36.74
N THR A 741 -6.76 27.35 37.62
CA THR A 741 -7.16 28.04 38.85
C THR A 741 -6.84 29.53 38.73
N LEU A 742 -7.65 30.37 39.39
CA LEU A 742 -7.45 31.82 39.47
C LEU A 742 -7.23 32.23 40.92
N GLU A 743 -6.07 32.82 41.19
CA GLU A 743 -5.76 33.51 42.44
C GLU A 743 -5.76 35.03 42.20
N MET A 744 -6.19 35.79 43.20
CA MET A 744 -6.27 37.24 43.14
C MET A 744 -5.67 37.85 44.41
N ASN A 745 -4.85 38.87 44.24
CA ASN A 745 -4.23 39.62 45.32
C ASN A 745 -4.39 41.12 45.05
N ASN A 746 -4.62 41.91 46.10
CA ASN A 746 -4.90 43.35 46.02
C ASN A 746 -3.90 44.19 46.85
N VAL A 747 -2.71 43.65 47.10
CA VAL A 747 -1.63 44.32 47.82
C VAL A 747 -0.75 45.09 46.83
N GLU A 748 -0.76 46.42 46.97
CA GLU A 748 -0.04 47.40 46.15
C GLU A 748 -0.44 47.40 44.65
N GLY A 749 -1.75 47.33 44.39
CA GLY A 749 -2.34 47.20 43.05
C GLY A 749 -3.06 45.87 42.88
N ALA A 750 -3.75 45.67 41.75
CA ALA A 750 -4.40 44.40 41.47
C ALA A 750 -3.41 43.40 40.86
N MET A 751 -3.47 42.14 41.30
CA MET A 751 -2.73 41.03 40.73
C MET A 751 -3.66 39.83 40.54
N PHE A 752 -3.61 39.25 39.35
CA PHE A 752 -4.34 38.05 38.96
C PHE A 752 -3.31 37.02 38.51
N ARG A 753 -3.37 35.83 39.11
CA ARG A 753 -2.47 34.70 38.82
C ARG A 753 -3.32 33.52 38.37
N VAL A 754 -3.11 33.08 37.14
CA VAL A 754 -3.80 31.94 36.53
C VAL A 754 -2.80 30.81 36.37
N VAL A 755 -3.09 29.64 36.92
CA VAL A 755 -2.26 28.43 36.77
C VAL A 755 -3.08 27.38 36.03
N PHE A 756 -2.54 26.80 34.96
CA PHE A 756 -3.27 25.83 34.13
C PHE A 756 -2.35 24.72 33.57
N PRO A 757 -2.87 23.50 33.31
CA PRO A 757 -2.06 22.40 32.80
C PRO A 757 -1.39 22.71 31.46
N TYR A 758 -0.13 22.29 31.30
CA TYR A 758 0.65 22.46 30.07
C TYR A 758 1.14 21.12 29.53
N THR A 759 0.29 20.45 28.76
CA THR A 759 0.61 19.18 28.09
C THR A 759 1.45 19.42 26.82
N TYR A 760 2.76 19.60 27.00
CA TYR A 760 3.73 19.57 25.90
C TYR A 760 4.66 18.37 26.02
N ALA A 761 4.42 17.35 25.18
CA ALA A 761 5.34 16.25 24.96
C ALA A 761 6.19 16.56 23.72
N GLY A 762 7.42 17.02 23.92
CA GLY A 762 8.28 17.46 22.82
C GLY A 762 9.63 18.04 23.23
N GLU A 763 10.48 17.27 23.91
CA GLU A 763 11.89 17.31 23.49
C GLU A 763 12.01 16.53 22.16
N PRO A 764 12.92 16.94 21.25
CA PRO A 764 12.99 16.42 19.87
C PRO A 764 13.43 14.95 19.75
#